data_AF-A0AA88YFH2-F1
#
_entry.id   AF-A0AA88YFH2-F1
#
_cell.length_a   1.000
_cell.length_b   1.000
_cell.length_c   1.000
_cell.angle_alpha   90.00
_cell.angle_beta   90.00
_cell.angle_gamma   90.00
#
_symmetry.space_group_name_H-M   'P 1'
#
loop_
_entity.id
_entity.type
_entity.pdbx_description
1 polymer ?
#
loop_
_entity_poly.entity_id
_entity_poly.type
_entity_poly.pdbx_seq_one_letter_code
_entity_poly.pdbx_strand_id
1 'polypeptide(L)'
;MARSVYSRKFVILAFVIFAIILFFCYKTILQNSKHDLVVNEEIPFDSRKERIKQSVGRNDPLIPPPKRTNIILFHGIKWWENSLVKKYDPFKNCPVRCEIITDVKKSVTADVVIMQADMVTNRKLPIKQANQIWVLSEYESPHNMKDARRPLVLKDVLDQYKRKFNWTMGYRRDSDFVVTHGRFVLRDTMDNKYLNRLGLLMKTKKKTSTWFNSHCPTLSFREKYGNMLKKHTQLDIFGTCGKVLKECNPEVRHRESFGFSKDGHGRCMDFIDEQYKFFMSFENSLCWDYVTEKSLQRIMPHYIVPVVRTYANHTLFHPPGSIVDTSQFDSIESLGNFLSSIEEESYKAFYSWRKHYIHENLNNMWMENMCRICERSYHREKYTRVYEDIHKWIWAPNGRPVCKRIKDNTDYKNLLPLGSGSEDEDDFEEPQSNQENTTVSFSEILSNGKQYKSNGVGYKFSNSKKKEEKCCTPTRAALIFAVTLMCFGVGYMAGFFTPISIKQNRVDTKRLARKTAPWRTKISDYGTESCIRLVDIDGDGGQDIIIGLALGKDVSSMVTEESMGQFCRSLGMDVPCAGAVIALRGTDGKLLWKVRSYSEVFALNCHTIDINKDGTKDCIATGRLATIQAINPLNGEVFWEGSSDFLNFGWNIYSPSVIPDLDYDGVGEVLISHGGDPTVPAEIHVRHAGQLLVISGRTGRPIGRPVWMPNDRETYFSPIFHERRDGSLYVLYGCGGETVDGSFLAISLPDLYRYINNLPKDHHVPNLPGKYNQWGSKKPDSNGTIEIFKSKNKGVMVPPVLADVTKDGVKDILMSSFDGTMILYDGETLNVLWTVKFEDRESYSSPSPGHFNNDEIIDFMVHWSKGAWPFYNTTDTIVLDGKDGAVLWNLTSHRYDVTSDLTVKTTSWNRDMFMFRVQGRNGEDITHSGAIHGATGIQRVINRRGLDNEDTLLDGDDKEDGLILPESHLKSKRRVIDANYIECETDQTVFTAELFAIDRTTLRNPIKLWEKGSEKFYYKLTNSDRKLVDDVKKKYGENHTMTENEVPWSRGKREAGKPFCILTQPDERTTGAFGDVDGDGELDVIVNLVSVGVLRDEYANFVKMKFDTDIYKFSLSDALRHGAQTPINATVHRRLKYLDNENDIRTLKFLSMDKQSWGGYMGTFGDSIFS
;
A
#
# COMPACT_ATOMS: atom_id res chain seq x y z
N MET A 1 1.56 -50.38 64.89
CA MET A 1 1.45 -51.83 64.61
C MET A 1 0.04 -52.12 64.13
N ALA A 2 -0.11 -53.05 63.18
CA ALA A 2 -1.36 -53.45 62.50
C ALA A 2 -1.97 -52.46 61.48
N ARG A 3 -1.31 -52.33 60.31
CA ARG A 3 -1.99 -52.14 59.00
C ARG A 3 -1.07 -52.27 57.77
N SER A 4 0.14 -52.85 57.89
CA SER A 4 1.14 -52.90 56.79
C SER A 4 1.20 -54.21 55.98
N VAL A 5 0.15 -55.04 56.01
CA VAL A 5 0.08 -56.26 55.18
C VAL A 5 -0.95 -56.13 54.05
N TYR A 6 -1.87 -55.16 54.14
CA TYR A 6 -2.87 -54.92 53.10
C TYR A 6 -2.42 -54.00 51.97
N SER A 7 -1.37 -53.18 52.13
CA SER A 7 -0.96 -52.25 51.06
C SER A 7 -0.05 -52.87 49.99
N ARG A 8 0.81 -53.84 50.34
CA ARG A 8 1.70 -54.48 49.33
C ARG A 8 0.95 -55.36 48.34
N LYS A 9 -0.10 -56.07 48.79
CA LYS A 9 -0.97 -56.82 47.87
C LYS A 9 -1.80 -55.89 47.01
N PHE A 10 -2.22 -54.73 47.52
CA PHE A 10 -2.96 -53.72 46.74
C PHE A 10 -2.08 -53.02 45.70
N VAL A 11 -0.82 -52.74 46.02
CA VAL A 11 0.13 -52.10 45.10
C VAL A 11 0.59 -53.07 44.02
N ILE A 12 0.84 -54.34 44.35
CA ILE A 12 1.17 -55.37 43.35
C ILE A 12 -0.05 -55.66 42.47
N LEU A 13 -1.26 -55.71 43.05
CA LEU A 13 -2.49 -55.86 42.29
C LEU A 13 -2.74 -54.64 41.39
N ALA A 14 -2.47 -53.42 41.86
CA ALA A 14 -2.56 -52.20 41.06
C ALA A 14 -1.53 -52.19 39.91
N PHE A 15 -0.30 -52.66 40.14
CA PHE A 15 0.72 -52.77 39.10
C PHE A 15 0.39 -53.85 38.06
N VAL A 16 -0.14 -54.99 38.49
CA VAL A 16 -0.59 -56.07 37.59
C VAL A 16 -1.81 -55.61 36.80
N ILE A 17 -2.77 -54.93 37.44
CA ILE A 17 -3.92 -54.32 36.76
C ILE A 17 -3.45 -53.25 35.77
N PHE A 18 -2.48 -52.40 36.13
CA PHE A 18 -1.95 -51.36 35.25
C PHE A 18 -1.16 -51.93 34.07
N ALA A 19 -0.40 -53.02 34.27
CA ALA A 19 0.30 -53.73 33.20
C ALA A 19 -0.67 -54.49 32.27
N ILE A 20 -1.75 -55.06 32.82
CA ILE A 20 -2.83 -55.66 32.04
C ILE A 20 -3.57 -54.58 31.25
N ILE A 21 -3.86 -53.42 31.85
CA ILE A 21 -4.47 -52.26 31.17
C ILE A 21 -3.54 -51.76 30.07
N LEU A 22 -2.23 -51.65 30.28
CA LEU A 22 -1.28 -51.26 29.23
C LEU A 22 -1.17 -52.31 28.12
N PHE A 23 -1.21 -53.60 28.45
CA PHE A 23 -1.21 -54.68 27.45
C PHE A 23 -2.50 -54.67 26.63
N PHE A 24 -3.66 -54.46 27.26
CA PHE A 24 -4.94 -54.32 26.57
C PHE A 24 -5.03 -52.98 25.82
N CYS A 25 -4.52 -51.87 26.33
CA CYS A 25 -4.45 -50.59 25.62
C CYS A 25 -3.51 -50.69 24.42
N TYR A 26 -2.35 -51.32 24.53
CA TYR A 26 -1.45 -51.56 23.41
C TYR A 26 -2.08 -52.47 22.36
N LYS A 27 -2.80 -53.52 22.78
CA LYS A 27 -3.52 -54.42 21.89
C LYS A 27 -4.77 -53.75 21.27
N THR A 28 -5.43 -52.86 22.00
CA THR A 28 -6.60 -52.07 21.56
C THR A 28 -6.18 -50.94 20.64
N ILE A 29 -5.02 -50.30 20.85
CA ILE A 29 -4.43 -49.31 19.94
C ILE A 29 -3.97 -49.98 18.64
N LEU A 30 -3.46 -51.23 18.71
CA LEU A 30 -3.16 -52.05 17.53
C LEU A 30 -4.42 -52.58 16.80
N GLN A 31 -5.56 -52.70 17.49
CA GLN A 31 -6.82 -53.19 16.91
C GLN A 31 -7.80 -52.08 16.49
N ASN A 32 -7.73 -50.88 17.08
CA ASN A 32 -8.60 -49.73 16.80
C ASN A 32 -7.98 -48.69 15.85
N SER A 33 -6.86 -48.98 15.20
CA SER A 33 -6.35 -48.14 14.10
C SER A 33 -7.17 -48.28 12.79
N LYS A 34 -8.44 -48.70 12.88
CA LYS A 34 -9.39 -48.77 11.76
C LYS A 34 -10.76 -48.27 12.22
N HIS A 35 -11.25 -47.25 11.53
CA HIS A 35 -12.58 -46.64 11.51
C HIS A 35 -12.77 -45.28 12.25
N ASP A 36 -13.37 -44.37 11.46
CA ASP A 36 -13.39 -42.90 11.53
C ASP A 36 -14.22 -42.28 12.67
N LEU A 37 -13.87 -41.06 13.05
CA LEU A 37 -14.71 -40.05 13.72
C LEU A 37 -14.94 -38.89 12.72
N VAL A 38 -16.20 -38.51 12.50
CA VAL A 38 -16.63 -37.27 11.83
C VAL A 38 -17.64 -36.55 12.73
N VAL A 39 -17.60 -35.20 12.69
CA VAL A 39 -18.62 -34.14 12.94
C VAL A 39 -17.86 -32.96 13.56
N ASN A 40 -17.97 -31.68 13.20
CA ASN A 40 -18.57 -30.90 12.10
C ASN A 40 -17.90 -29.52 12.21
N GLU A 41 -17.54 -28.86 11.10
CA GLU A 41 -17.33 -27.40 11.08
C GLU A 41 -17.44 -26.84 9.64
N GLU A 42 -17.97 -25.62 9.56
CA GLU A 42 -18.36 -24.84 8.39
C GLU A 42 -17.13 -24.26 7.65
N ILE A 43 -17.17 -24.17 6.31
CA ILE A 43 -16.01 -23.85 5.45
C ILE A 43 -16.27 -22.59 4.58
N PRO A 44 -15.41 -21.55 4.68
CA PRO A 44 -14.97 -20.70 3.56
C PRO A 44 -13.72 -21.31 2.88
N PHE A 45 -13.67 -21.23 1.55
CA PHE A 45 -12.74 -21.98 0.69
C PHE A 45 -11.46 -21.18 0.38
N ASP A 46 -10.32 -21.59 0.95
CA ASP A 46 -8.96 -21.26 0.47
C ASP A 46 -8.37 -22.49 -0.24
N SER A 47 -7.63 -22.27 -1.33
CA SER A 47 -6.97 -23.31 -2.12
C SER A 47 -5.45 -23.20 -2.01
N ARG A 48 -4.84 -23.99 -1.14
CA ARG A 48 -3.49 -24.53 -1.36
C ARG A 48 -3.36 -25.94 -0.78
N LYS A 49 -2.88 -26.84 -1.63
CA LYS A 49 -2.88 -28.30 -1.48
C LYS A 49 -2.00 -28.75 -0.30
N GLU A 50 -2.62 -29.34 0.71
CA GLU A 50 -2.06 -30.52 1.36
C GLU A 50 -3.08 -31.68 1.42
N ARG A 51 -2.68 -32.75 0.72
CA ARG A 51 -2.96 -34.17 0.96
C ARG A 51 -4.39 -34.70 0.79
N ILE A 52 -4.65 -35.02 -0.48
CA ILE A 52 -5.15 -36.35 -0.83
C ILE A 52 -4.17 -37.41 -0.33
N LYS A 53 -4.42 -37.95 0.87
CA LYS A 53 -3.96 -39.27 1.33
C LYS A 53 -4.66 -39.64 2.65
N GLN A 54 -5.96 -39.92 2.60
CA GLN A 54 -6.65 -40.88 3.48
C GLN A 54 -8.15 -40.95 3.14
N SER A 55 -8.57 -42.00 2.45
CA SER A 55 -9.98 -42.44 2.46
C SER A 55 -10.10 -43.87 1.94
N VAL A 56 -9.85 -44.88 2.77
CA VAL A 56 -10.63 -46.14 2.71
C VAL A 56 -10.71 -46.75 4.11
N GLY A 57 -11.88 -46.58 4.75
CA GLY A 57 -12.34 -47.34 5.91
C GLY A 57 -13.11 -46.46 6.90
N ARG A 58 -14.30 -45.91 6.62
CA ARG A 58 -15.70 -46.47 6.68
C ARG A 58 -16.30 -46.73 8.07
N ASN A 59 -17.16 -45.83 8.57
CA ASN A 59 -18.60 -46.10 8.78
C ASN A 59 -19.23 -44.97 9.61
N ASP A 60 -19.92 -44.05 8.93
CA ASP A 60 -21.18 -43.49 9.41
C ASP A 60 -21.99 -42.92 8.22
N PRO A 61 -23.30 -42.62 8.37
CA PRO A 61 -24.37 -43.15 7.53
C PRO A 61 -24.50 -42.53 6.14
N LEU A 62 -25.07 -43.35 5.24
CA LEU A 62 -25.31 -43.16 3.81
C LEU A 62 -25.80 -41.74 3.43
N ILE A 63 -24.88 -40.85 3.05
CA ILE A 63 -25.11 -40.03 1.86
C ILE A 63 -25.15 -41.04 0.71
N PRO A 64 -26.27 -41.17 -0.03
CA PRO A 64 -26.30 -42.08 -1.17
C PRO A 64 -25.15 -41.69 -2.11
N PRO A 65 -24.36 -42.66 -2.60
CA PRO A 65 -23.26 -42.37 -3.50
C PRO A 65 -23.80 -41.50 -4.65
N PRO A 66 -23.04 -40.49 -5.12
CA PRO A 66 -23.50 -39.65 -6.22
C PRO A 66 -23.94 -40.58 -7.36
N LYS A 67 -25.24 -40.58 -7.65
CA LYS A 67 -25.87 -41.56 -8.56
C LYS A 67 -25.36 -41.49 -9.99
N ARG A 68 -24.50 -40.50 -10.31
CA ARG A 68 -24.06 -40.17 -11.66
C ARG A 68 -22.55 -39.94 -11.70
N THR A 69 -21.88 -40.71 -12.54
CA THR A 69 -20.51 -40.46 -13.00
C THR A 69 -20.59 -39.60 -14.25
N ASN A 70 -19.88 -38.47 -14.28
CA ASN A 70 -19.83 -37.66 -15.50
C ASN A 70 -18.80 -38.21 -16.49
N ILE A 71 -19.21 -38.41 -17.74
CA ILE A 71 -18.35 -38.90 -18.81
C ILE A 71 -17.76 -37.69 -19.54
N ILE A 72 -16.44 -37.56 -19.52
CA ILE A 72 -15.69 -36.50 -20.20
C ILE A 72 -15.06 -37.10 -21.47
N LEU A 73 -15.56 -36.72 -22.64
CA LEU A 73 -14.90 -37.01 -23.90
C LEU A 73 -13.80 -35.98 -24.13
N PHE A 74 -12.54 -36.43 -24.10
CA PHE A 74 -11.42 -35.62 -24.57
C PHE A 74 -11.13 -35.98 -26.02
N HIS A 75 -11.38 -35.04 -26.93
CA HIS A 75 -11.11 -35.15 -28.35
C HIS A 75 -9.98 -34.17 -28.75
N GLY A 76 -8.75 -34.67 -28.84
CA GLY A 76 -7.57 -33.86 -29.10
C GLY A 76 -6.59 -34.54 -30.07
N ILE A 77 -5.38 -34.01 -30.21
CA ILE A 77 -4.37 -34.66 -31.06
C ILE A 77 -3.95 -36.01 -30.45
N LYS A 78 -3.91 -37.07 -31.28
CA LYS A 78 -3.64 -38.47 -30.89
C LYS A 78 -2.42 -38.69 -29.98
N TRP A 79 -1.36 -37.89 -30.13
CA TRP A 79 -0.16 -38.03 -29.28
C TRP A 79 -0.43 -37.61 -27.83
N TRP A 80 -1.28 -36.60 -27.63
CA TRP A 80 -1.63 -36.09 -26.30
C TRP A 80 -2.64 -36.98 -25.59
N GLU A 81 -3.61 -37.51 -26.34
CA GLU A 81 -4.51 -38.58 -25.91
C GLU A 81 -3.73 -39.81 -25.42
N ASN A 82 -2.64 -40.18 -26.11
CA ASN A 82 -1.81 -41.32 -25.71
C ASN A 82 -0.82 -41.02 -24.58
N SER A 83 -0.39 -39.76 -24.39
CA SER A 83 0.70 -39.40 -23.47
C SER A 83 0.22 -38.92 -22.09
N LEU A 84 -0.92 -38.22 -22.02
CA LEU A 84 -1.48 -37.71 -20.77
C LEU A 84 -2.65 -38.56 -20.29
N VAL A 85 -3.69 -38.69 -21.12
CA VAL A 85 -4.96 -39.33 -20.76
C VAL A 85 -4.81 -40.83 -20.46
N LYS A 86 -3.99 -41.56 -21.24
CA LYS A 86 -3.76 -43.00 -21.02
C LYS A 86 -2.72 -43.33 -19.95
N LYS A 87 -1.89 -42.35 -19.55
CA LYS A 87 -0.76 -42.57 -18.62
C LYS A 87 -1.07 -42.10 -17.20
N TYR A 88 -1.95 -41.11 -17.04
CA TYR A 88 -2.31 -40.53 -15.76
C TYR A 88 -3.83 -40.43 -15.62
N ASP A 89 -4.34 -40.76 -14.43
CA ASP A 89 -5.74 -40.55 -14.07
C ASP A 89 -5.91 -39.20 -13.36
N PRO A 90 -6.48 -38.16 -14.00
CA PRO A 90 -6.68 -36.85 -13.40
C PRO A 90 -7.71 -36.85 -12.27
N PHE A 91 -8.56 -37.88 -12.16
CA PHE A 91 -9.66 -37.90 -11.20
C PHE A 91 -9.40 -38.70 -9.95
N LYS A 92 -8.24 -39.36 -9.86
CA LYS A 92 -7.84 -40.20 -8.73
C LYS A 92 -8.04 -39.52 -7.36
N ASN A 93 -7.95 -38.21 -7.34
CA ASN A 93 -7.93 -37.35 -6.18
C ASN A 93 -9.05 -36.28 -6.18
N CYS A 94 -10.05 -36.42 -7.07
CA CYS A 94 -11.12 -35.44 -7.23
C CYS A 94 -12.31 -35.70 -6.31
N PRO A 95 -13.01 -34.64 -5.86
CA PRO A 95 -14.17 -34.76 -4.97
C PRO A 95 -15.39 -35.43 -5.64
N VAL A 96 -15.44 -35.42 -6.97
CA VAL A 96 -16.53 -35.98 -7.79
C VAL A 96 -16.04 -37.05 -8.76
N ARG A 97 -16.92 -37.98 -9.16
CA ARG A 97 -16.58 -39.09 -10.06
C ARG A 97 -16.73 -38.67 -11.53
N CYS A 98 -15.64 -38.71 -12.27
CA CYS A 98 -15.64 -38.64 -13.73
C CYS A 98 -14.84 -39.77 -14.37
N GLU A 99 -15.17 -40.06 -15.62
CA GLU A 99 -14.40 -40.96 -16.49
C GLU A 99 -14.01 -40.21 -17.76
N ILE A 100 -12.74 -40.29 -18.19
CA ILE A 100 -12.34 -39.80 -19.51
C ILE A 100 -12.46 -40.91 -20.54
N ILE A 101 -13.17 -40.61 -21.62
CA ILE A 101 -13.17 -41.41 -22.84
C ILE A 101 -12.49 -40.62 -23.97
N THR A 102 -11.90 -41.33 -24.92
CA THR A 102 -11.28 -40.73 -26.13
C THR A 102 -11.92 -41.22 -27.44
N ASP A 103 -12.84 -42.19 -27.36
CA ASP A 103 -13.57 -42.68 -28.52
C ASP A 103 -14.72 -41.72 -28.88
N VAL A 104 -14.54 -40.96 -29.95
CA VAL A 104 -15.51 -39.98 -30.47
C VAL A 104 -16.86 -40.62 -30.80
N LYS A 105 -16.90 -41.93 -31.10
CA LYS A 105 -18.18 -42.65 -31.34
C LYS A 105 -19.07 -42.67 -30.10
N LYS A 106 -18.51 -42.52 -28.90
CA LYS A 106 -19.21 -42.42 -27.61
C LYS A 106 -19.55 -40.97 -27.21
N SER A 107 -19.42 -40.01 -28.13
CA SER A 107 -19.76 -38.61 -27.88
C SER A 107 -21.20 -38.40 -27.44
N VAL A 108 -22.16 -39.20 -27.91
CA VAL A 108 -23.59 -39.07 -27.53
C VAL A 108 -23.81 -39.33 -26.03
N THR A 109 -22.97 -40.18 -25.42
CA THR A 109 -23.05 -40.55 -24.00
C THR A 109 -22.19 -39.67 -23.09
N ALA A 110 -21.44 -38.71 -23.65
CA ALA A 110 -20.57 -37.84 -22.87
C ALA A 110 -21.34 -36.65 -22.27
N ASP A 111 -21.05 -36.31 -21.02
CA ASP A 111 -21.57 -35.12 -20.35
C ASP A 111 -20.77 -33.86 -20.71
N VAL A 112 -19.46 -34.02 -20.89
CA VAL A 112 -18.54 -32.95 -21.33
C VAL A 112 -17.78 -33.42 -22.55
N VAL A 113 -17.65 -32.57 -23.56
CA VAL A 113 -16.85 -32.81 -24.77
C VAL A 113 -15.81 -31.70 -24.88
N ILE A 114 -14.55 -32.04 -24.63
CA ILE A 114 -13.41 -31.15 -24.78
C ILE A 114 -12.85 -31.36 -26.19
N MET A 115 -12.77 -30.29 -26.98
CA MET A 115 -12.29 -30.33 -28.35
C MET A 115 -11.15 -29.35 -28.55
N GLN A 116 -10.04 -29.83 -29.09
CA GLN A 116 -8.97 -28.94 -29.50
C GLN A 116 -9.36 -28.13 -30.74
N ALA A 117 -9.04 -26.83 -30.78
CA ALA A 117 -9.55 -25.96 -31.86
C ALA A 117 -9.06 -26.38 -33.26
N ASP A 118 -7.85 -26.95 -33.38
CA ASP A 118 -7.32 -27.49 -34.65
C ASP A 118 -8.14 -28.66 -35.23
N MET A 119 -8.86 -29.40 -34.38
CA MET A 119 -9.75 -30.49 -34.76
C MET A 119 -11.13 -30.00 -35.20
N VAL A 120 -11.58 -28.88 -34.62
CA VAL A 120 -12.84 -28.19 -34.98
C VAL A 120 -12.81 -27.71 -36.43
N THR A 121 -11.64 -27.36 -36.95
CA THR A 121 -11.49 -26.82 -38.31
C THR A 121 -11.31 -27.89 -39.39
N ASN A 122 -10.90 -29.11 -39.01
CA ASN A 122 -10.45 -30.14 -39.95
C ASN A 122 -11.31 -31.41 -40.00
N ARG A 123 -12.33 -31.54 -39.14
CA ARG A 123 -13.14 -32.78 -39.02
C ARG A 123 -14.62 -32.50 -38.79
N LYS A 124 -15.46 -33.47 -39.18
CA LYS A 124 -16.89 -33.47 -38.85
C LYS A 124 -17.04 -33.73 -37.34
N LEU A 125 -17.45 -32.71 -36.58
CA LEU A 125 -17.66 -32.80 -35.15
C LEU A 125 -18.92 -33.62 -34.80
N PRO A 126 -18.98 -34.21 -33.59
CA PRO A 126 -20.17 -34.88 -33.12
C PRO A 126 -21.35 -33.91 -32.95
N ILE A 127 -22.58 -34.42 -32.99
CA ILE A 127 -23.79 -33.60 -32.79
C ILE A 127 -23.94 -33.31 -31.28
N LYS A 128 -23.94 -32.02 -30.90
CA LYS A 128 -24.13 -31.57 -29.52
C LYS A 128 -25.50 -32.00 -28.98
N GLN A 129 -25.51 -32.73 -27.86
CA GLN A 129 -26.73 -33.11 -27.15
C GLN A 129 -27.24 -31.98 -26.24
N ALA A 130 -28.55 -31.95 -25.95
CA ALA A 130 -29.22 -30.84 -25.24
C ALA A 130 -28.68 -30.56 -23.82
N ASN A 131 -27.96 -31.51 -23.20
CA ASN A 131 -27.42 -31.42 -21.84
C ASN A 131 -25.89 -31.62 -21.78
N GLN A 132 -25.22 -31.52 -22.93
CA GLN A 132 -23.79 -31.75 -23.07
C GLN A 132 -23.03 -30.43 -23.05
N ILE A 133 -21.95 -30.37 -22.27
CA ILE A 133 -21.08 -29.20 -22.16
C ILE A 133 -19.96 -29.33 -23.18
N TRP A 134 -19.76 -28.31 -24.01
CA TRP A 134 -18.64 -28.30 -24.95
C TRP A 134 -17.55 -27.35 -24.45
N VAL A 135 -16.30 -27.81 -24.42
CA VAL A 135 -15.15 -27.03 -24.02
C VAL A 135 -14.22 -26.87 -25.22
N LEU A 136 -13.95 -25.64 -25.63
CA LEU A 136 -12.93 -25.39 -26.65
C LEU A 136 -11.57 -25.37 -25.96
N SER A 137 -10.63 -26.17 -26.45
CA SER A 137 -9.29 -26.25 -25.91
C SER A 137 -8.26 -25.70 -26.91
N GLU A 138 -7.45 -24.73 -26.50
CA GLU A 138 -6.41 -24.15 -27.37
C GLU A 138 -5.14 -23.78 -26.60
N TYR A 139 -4.02 -24.31 -27.07
CA TYR A 139 -2.68 -24.14 -26.50
C TYR A 139 -1.72 -23.44 -27.46
N GLU A 140 -2.13 -23.25 -28.71
CA GLU A 140 -1.40 -22.59 -29.77
C GLU A 140 -2.01 -21.24 -30.11
N SER A 141 -1.18 -20.33 -30.64
CA SER A 141 -1.67 -19.02 -31.03
C SER A 141 -2.69 -19.13 -32.17
N PRO A 142 -3.66 -18.20 -32.27
CA PRO A 142 -4.58 -18.13 -33.41
C PRO A 142 -3.84 -18.14 -34.75
N HIS A 143 -2.68 -17.49 -34.82
CA HIS A 143 -1.80 -17.43 -35.99
C HIS A 143 -1.16 -18.78 -36.38
N ASN A 144 -1.11 -19.75 -35.48
CA ASN A 144 -0.51 -21.07 -35.71
C ASN A 144 -1.56 -22.18 -35.95
N MET A 145 -2.85 -21.86 -35.96
CA MET A 145 -3.89 -22.80 -36.38
C MET A 145 -3.74 -23.13 -37.89
N LYS A 146 -4.02 -24.37 -38.31
CA LYS A 146 -3.76 -24.82 -39.70
C LYS A 146 -4.43 -23.95 -40.77
N ASP A 147 -5.61 -23.40 -40.48
CA ASP A 147 -6.39 -22.52 -41.35
C ASP A 147 -6.19 -21.02 -41.08
N ALA A 148 -5.35 -20.65 -40.09
CA ALA A 148 -5.02 -19.27 -39.72
C ALA A 148 -4.47 -18.42 -40.86
N ARG A 149 -3.81 -19.07 -41.83
CA ARG A 149 -3.30 -18.45 -43.06
C ARG A 149 -4.42 -18.09 -44.05
N ARG A 150 -5.65 -18.52 -43.80
CA ARG A 150 -6.88 -18.21 -44.55
C ARG A 150 -8.01 -17.84 -43.57
N PRO A 151 -7.94 -16.66 -42.91
CA PRO A 151 -8.86 -16.27 -41.83
C PRO A 151 -10.34 -16.33 -42.21
N LEU A 152 -10.66 -16.06 -43.48
CA LEU A 152 -12.03 -16.11 -44.01
C LEU A 152 -12.60 -17.54 -43.96
N VAL A 153 -11.81 -18.55 -44.32
CA VAL A 153 -12.23 -19.96 -44.29
C VAL A 153 -12.43 -20.44 -42.85
N LEU A 154 -11.55 -20.02 -41.94
CA LEU A 154 -11.65 -20.36 -40.53
C LEU A 154 -12.89 -19.74 -39.85
N LYS A 155 -13.24 -18.51 -40.23
CA LYS A 155 -14.46 -17.84 -39.78
C LYS A 155 -15.70 -18.63 -40.19
N ASP A 156 -15.81 -19.02 -41.47
CA ASP A 156 -16.97 -19.77 -41.97
C ASP A 156 -17.13 -21.13 -41.26
N VAL A 157 -16.00 -21.79 -40.96
CA VAL A 157 -15.98 -23.09 -40.26
C VAL A 157 -16.28 -22.98 -38.77
N LEU A 158 -15.95 -21.87 -38.11
CA LEU A 158 -16.27 -21.67 -36.68
C LEU A 158 -17.66 -21.04 -36.47
N ASP A 159 -18.17 -20.29 -37.45
CA ASP A 159 -19.51 -19.69 -37.42
C ASP A 159 -20.63 -20.74 -37.32
N GLN A 160 -20.44 -21.92 -37.92
CA GLN A 160 -21.39 -23.04 -37.79
C GLN A 160 -21.49 -23.58 -36.33
N TYR A 161 -20.55 -23.20 -35.46
CA TYR A 161 -20.51 -23.58 -34.04
C TYR A 161 -20.82 -22.42 -33.10
N LYS A 162 -21.39 -21.32 -33.60
CA LYS A 162 -21.94 -20.24 -32.77
C LYS A 162 -22.94 -20.78 -31.74
N ARG A 163 -22.83 -20.30 -30.50
CA ARG A 163 -23.64 -20.78 -29.37
C ARG A 163 -23.55 -22.29 -29.11
N LYS A 164 -22.42 -22.94 -29.44
CA LYS A 164 -22.18 -24.35 -29.13
C LYS A 164 -21.19 -24.56 -27.98
N PHE A 165 -20.19 -23.72 -27.80
CA PHE A 165 -19.19 -23.90 -26.73
C PHE A 165 -19.64 -23.26 -25.42
N ASN A 166 -19.49 -23.98 -24.32
CA ASN A 166 -19.80 -23.51 -22.97
C ASN A 166 -18.59 -22.88 -22.30
N TRP A 167 -17.44 -23.56 -22.37
CA TRP A 167 -16.21 -23.17 -21.68
C TRP A 167 -15.01 -23.14 -22.62
N THR A 168 -13.95 -22.46 -22.21
CA THR A 168 -12.65 -22.43 -22.89
C THR A 168 -11.53 -22.95 -21.97
N MET A 169 -10.55 -23.66 -22.53
CA MET A 169 -9.40 -24.17 -21.79
C MET A 169 -8.11 -23.92 -22.58
N GLY A 170 -7.18 -23.13 -22.04
CA GLY A 170 -6.01 -22.74 -22.83
C GLY A 170 -5.04 -21.81 -22.13
N TYR A 171 -4.06 -21.33 -22.89
CA TYR A 171 -2.96 -20.50 -22.36
C TYR A 171 -3.41 -19.07 -21.99
N ARG A 172 -4.48 -18.56 -22.59
CA ARG A 172 -4.99 -17.20 -22.31
C ARG A 172 -5.60 -17.13 -20.92
N ARG A 173 -5.30 -16.05 -20.20
CA ARG A 173 -5.77 -15.86 -18.82
C ARG A 173 -7.28 -15.62 -18.72
N ASP A 174 -7.93 -15.22 -19.81
CA ASP A 174 -9.38 -15.07 -19.91
C ASP A 174 -10.12 -16.37 -20.33
N SER A 175 -9.44 -17.52 -20.26
CA SER A 175 -10.07 -18.83 -20.47
C SER A 175 -10.79 -19.30 -19.19
N ASP A 176 -11.90 -20.03 -19.33
CA ASP A 176 -12.58 -20.65 -18.17
C ASP A 176 -11.66 -21.58 -17.35
N PHE A 177 -10.71 -22.23 -18.03
CA PHE A 177 -9.71 -23.10 -17.44
C PHE A 177 -8.33 -22.75 -17.99
N VAL A 178 -7.59 -21.91 -17.25
CA VAL A 178 -6.26 -21.46 -17.66
C VAL A 178 -5.25 -22.60 -17.48
N VAL A 179 -4.59 -22.95 -18.58
CA VAL A 179 -3.55 -23.98 -18.64
C VAL A 179 -2.41 -23.44 -19.50
N THR A 180 -1.41 -22.84 -18.85
CA THR A 180 -0.16 -22.41 -19.48
C THR A 180 0.83 -23.56 -19.56
N HIS A 181 1.93 -23.38 -20.29
CA HIS A 181 2.96 -24.41 -20.44
C HIS A 181 3.82 -24.65 -19.17
N GLY A 182 3.64 -23.81 -18.15
CA GLY A 182 4.22 -23.97 -16.81
C GLY A 182 3.79 -22.81 -15.91
N ARG A 183 3.97 -22.96 -14.60
CA ARG A 183 3.74 -21.92 -13.59
C ARG A 183 4.75 -22.00 -12.46
N PHE A 184 4.77 -20.97 -11.62
CA PHE A 184 5.62 -20.90 -10.43
C PHE A 184 4.74 -20.79 -9.20
N VAL A 185 5.00 -21.67 -8.23
CA VAL A 185 4.31 -21.68 -6.93
C VAL A 185 5.32 -21.36 -5.83
N LEU A 186 4.88 -20.65 -4.80
CA LEU A 186 5.73 -20.35 -3.65
C LEU A 186 6.08 -21.65 -2.91
N ARG A 187 7.32 -21.70 -2.42
CA ARG A 187 7.80 -22.75 -1.53
C ARG A 187 7.35 -22.46 -0.10
N ASP A 188 6.97 -23.51 0.62
CA ASP A 188 6.72 -23.43 2.06
C ASP A 188 8.01 -23.13 2.86
N THR A 189 9.16 -23.55 2.33
CA THR A 189 10.48 -23.31 2.95
C THR A 189 11.52 -22.89 1.90
N MET A 190 12.32 -21.88 2.23
CA MET A 190 13.41 -21.40 1.35
C MET A 190 14.45 -22.49 1.07
N ASP A 191 14.91 -22.60 -0.18
CA ASP A 191 15.86 -23.63 -0.62
C ASP A 191 17.05 -23.06 -1.41
N ASN A 192 18.26 -23.17 -0.84
CA ASN A 192 19.49 -22.70 -1.46
C ASN A 192 20.28 -23.82 -2.18
N LYS A 193 19.76 -25.05 -2.25
CA LYS A 193 20.47 -26.20 -2.86
C LYS A 193 20.86 -25.96 -4.31
N TYR A 194 20.16 -25.07 -5.01
CA TYR A 194 20.43 -24.76 -6.42
C TYR A 194 21.80 -24.11 -6.64
N LEU A 195 22.36 -23.41 -5.65
CA LEU A 195 23.64 -22.69 -5.75
C LEU A 195 24.83 -23.63 -5.99
N ASN A 196 24.80 -24.84 -5.40
CA ASN A 196 25.86 -25.84 -5.55
C ASN A 196 25.99 -26.29 -7.01
N ARG A 197 24.86 -26.61 -7.64
CA ARG A 197 24.83 -27.02 -9.06
C ARG A 197 25.18 -25.86 -9.98
N LEU A 198 24.66 -24.66 -9.70
CA LEU A 198 24.99 -23.45 -10.48
C LEU A 198 26.49 -23.16 -10.47
N GLY A 199 27.14 -23.21 -9.30
CA GLY A 199 28.58 -22.96 -9.17
C GLY A 199 29.46 -23.95 -9.93
N LEU A 200 29.03 -25.22 -10.07
CA LEU A 200 29.73 -26.20 -10.91
C LEU A 200 29.57 -25.88 -12.41
N LEU A 201 28.35 -25.56 -12.85
CA LEU A 201 28.05 -25.25 -14.25
C LEU A 201 28.71 -23.94 -14.72
N MET A 202 28.90 -22.95 -13.85
CA MET A 202 29.59 -21.71 -14.23
C MET A 202 31.02 -21.96 -14.74
N LYS A 203 31.70 -23.02 -14.28
CA LYS A 203 33.05 -23.37 -14.74
C LYS A 203 33.08 -23.94 -16.16
N THR A 204 31.98 -24.51 -16.62
CA THR A 204 31.87 -25.17 -17.93
C THR A 204 31.23 -24.27 -18.99
N LYS A 205 30.44 -23.26 -18.58
CA LYS A 205 29.72 -22.35 -19.49
C LYS A 205 30.68 -21.42 -20.24
N LYS A 206 31.04 -21.82 -21.47
CA LYS A 206 31.97 -21.08 -22.34
C LYS A 206 31.28 -20.31 -23.47
N LYS A 207 30.02 -20.61 -23.75
CA LYS A 207 29.26 -20.03 -24.88
C LYS A 207 28.19 -19.07 -24.38
N THR A 208 27.94 -18.03 -25.18
CA THR A 208 27.01 -16.96 -24.81
C THR A 208 25.56 -17.42 -24.93
N SER A 209 25.09 -17.70 -26.14
CA SER A 209 23.68 -18.01 -26.35
C SER A 209 23.42 -19.07 -27.42
N THR A 210 22.29 -19.77 -27.27
CA THR A 210 21.81 -20.77 -28.23
C THR A 210 20.32 -20.61 -28.52
N TRP A 211 19.89 -21.13 -29.67
CA TRP A 211 18.49 -21.15 -30.06
C TRP A 211 18.14 -22.44 -30.82
N PHE A 212 17.17 -23.21 -30.32
CA PHE A 212 16.56 -24.31 -31.07
C PHE A 212 15.37 -23.79 -31.88
N ASN A 213 15.54 -23.72 -33.20
CA ASN A 213 14.52 -23.24 -34.12
C ASN A 213 14.18 -24.30 -35.16
N SER A 214 12.93 -24.75 -35.14
CA SER A 214 12.41 -25.82 -36.02
C SER A 214 11.19 -25.42 -36.84
N HIS A 215 10.66 -24.21 -36.62
CA HIS A 215 9.50 -23.70 -37.35
C HIS A 215 9.87 -22.36 -37.99
N CYS A 216 10.06 -22.38 -39.31
CA CYS A 216 10.40 -21.22 -40.15
C CYS A 216 9.77 -21.41 -41.54
N PRO A 217 9.25 -20.35 -42.18
CA PRO A 217 9.10 -18.98 -41.67
C PRO A 217 8.02 -18.87 -40.58
N THR A 218 8.05 -17.79 -39.79
CA THR A 218 7.04 -17.51 -38.75
C THR A 218 6.37 -16.16 -38.93
N LEU A 219 5.14 -16.01 -38.43
CA LEU A 219 4.43 -14.72 -38.45
C LEU A 219 5.02 -13.68 -37.48
N SER A 220 5.85 -14.11 -36.52
CA SER A 220 6.59 -13.19 -35.63
C SER A 220 7.90 -12.69 -36.22
N PHE A 221 8.30 -13.16 -37.41
CA PHE A 221 9.60 -12.92 -38.05
C PHE A 221 10.80 -13.14 -37.11
N ARG A 222 10.65 -14.03 -36.12
CA ARG A 222 11.70 -14.28 -35.13
C ARG A 222 13.00 -14.77 -35.78
N GLU A 223 12.92 -15.43 -36.94
CA GLU A 223 14.08 -15.85 -37.72
C GLU A 223 14.89 -14.66 -38.24
N LYS A 224 14.24 -13.58 -38.68
CA LYS A 224 14.92 -12.33 -39.06
C LYS A 224 15.56 -11.69 -37.82
N TYR A 225 14.80 -11.59 -36.72
CA TYR A 225 15.29 -11.04 -35.45
C TYR A 225 16.53 -11.79 -34.92
N GLY A 226 16.47 -13.13 -34.87
CA GLY A 226 17.60 -13.95 -34.42
C GLY A 226 18.82 -13.87 -35.34
N ASN A 227 18.62 -13.79 -36.67
CA ASN A 227 19.73 -13.57 -37.61
C ASN A 227 20.38 -12.20 -37.46
N MET A 228 19.63 -11.16 -37.07
CA MET A 228 20.18 -9.86 -36.71
C MET A 228 20.97 -9.92 -35.40
N LEU A 229 20.39 -10.52 -34.34
CA LEU A 229 21.05 -10.67 -33.05
C LEU A 229 22.38 -11.44 -33.15
N LYS A 230 22.44 -12.45 -34.02
CA LYS A 230 23.66 -13.22 -34.31
C LYS A 230 24.83 -12.36 -34.81
N LYS A 231 24.58 -11.16 -35.35
CA LYS A 231 25.63 -10.23 -35.78
C LYS A 231 26.29 -9.51 -34.59
N HIS A 232 25.60 -9.39 -33.45
CA HIS A 232 26.03 -8.63 -32.28
C HIS A 232 26.40 -9.51 -31.07
N THR A 233 26.06 -10.81 -31.09
CA THR A 233 26.48 -11.77 -30.06
C THR A 233 26.64 -13.17 -30.62
N GLN A 234 27.40 -14.02 -29.94
CA GLN A 234 27.51 -15.44 -30.28
C GLN A 234 26.15 -16.12 -30.06
N LEU A 235 25.49 -16.45 -31.17
CA LEU A 235 24.22 -17.18 -31.20
C LEU A 235 24.33 -18.44 -32.07
N ASP A 236 24.37 -19.60 -31.41
CA ASP A 236 24.35 -20.91 -32.07
C ASP A 236 22.90 -21.36 -32.33
N ILE A 237 22.50 -21.41 -33.60
CA ILE A 237 21.15 -21.81 -34.02
C ILE A 237 21.15 -23.28 -34.47
N PHE A 238 20.30 -24.08 -33.83
CA PHE A 238 20.19 -25.52 -34.06
C PHE A 238 18.75 -25.92 -34.43
N GLY A 239 18.59 -27.08 -35.07
CA GLY A 239 17.29 -27.61 -35.51
C GLY A 239 17.06 -27.44 -37.00
N THR A 240 15.82 -27.58 -37.46
CA THR A 240 15.46 -27.55 -38.89
C THR A 240 15.82 -26.23 -39.57
N CYS A 241 15.87 -25.12 -38.83
CA CYS A 241 16.27 -23.81 -39.34
C CYS A 241 17.76 -23.48 -39.09
N GLY A 242 18.56 -24.44 -38.63
CA GLY A 242 19.94 -24.22 -38.20
C GLY A 242 20.83 -25.45 -38.42
N LYS A 243 21.88 -25.58 -37.60
CA LYS A 243 22.79 -26.73 -37.66
C LYS A 243 22.23 -27.93 -36.90
N VAL A 244 22.67 -29.14 -37.26
CA VAL A 244 22.41 -30.34 -36.47
C VAL A 244 23.40 -30.40 -35.30
N LEU A 245 22.90 -30.56 -34.08
CA LEU A 245 23.71 -30.74 -32.88
C LEU A 245 23.89 -32.25 -32.61
N LYS A 246 25.12 -32.75 -32.67
CA LYS A 246 25.44 -34.19 -32.60
C LYS A 246 25.18 -34.75 -31.20
N GLU A 247 25.43 -33.96 -30.17
CA GLU A 247 25.20 -34.26 -28.75
C GLU A 247 23.71 -34.48 -28.45
N CYS A 248 22.83 -33.99 -29.33
CA CYS A 248 21.39 -34.17 -29.25
C CYS A 248 20.86 -35.28 -30.17
N ASN A 249 21.72 -36.03 -30.90
CA ASN A 249 21.27 -37.04 -31.86
C ASN A 249 22.19 -38.27 -32.01
N PRO A 250 21.68 -39.49 -31.81
CA PRO A 250 22.26 -40.65 -32.50
C PRO A 250 21.50 -41.05 -33.78
N GLU A 251 20.17 -41.23 -33.81
CA GLU A 251 19.53 -41.91 -34.97
C GLU A 251 18.08 -41.48 -35.36
N VAL A 252 17.48 -40.43 -34.80
CA VAL A 252 16.05 -40.14 -35.08
C VAL A 252 15.88 -39.04 -36.12
N ARG A 253 15.74 -39.44 -37.39
CA ARG A 253 15.34 -38.60 -38.54
C ARG A 253 13.85 -38.23 -38.59
N HIS A 254 13.15 -38.16 -37.45
CA HIS A 254 11.76 -37.68 -37.47
C HIS A 254 11.70 -36.18 -37.20
N ARG A 255 11.26 -35.49 -38.26
CA ARG A 255 10.77 -34.12 -38.25
C ARG A 255 9.82 -33.90 -37.08
N GLU A 256 9.85 -32.66 -36.57
CA GLU A 256 8.92 -32.06 -35.62
C GLU A 256 9.25 -32.25 -34.14
N SER A 257 9.54 -31.10 -33.53
CA SER A 257 9.44 -30.82 -32.10
C SER A 257 10.56 -31.39 -31.24
N PHE A 258 10.79 -30.75 -30.09
CA PHE A 258 11.39 -31.42 -28.95
C PHE A 258 10.48 -32.58 -28.56
N GLY A 259 10.61 -33.71 -29.27
CA GLY A 259 9.75 -34.87 -29.14
C GLY A 259 10.20 -35.74 -27.97
N PHE A 260 9.26 -36.00 -27.06
CA PHE A 260 9.35 -36.99 -26.01
C PHE A 260 9.83 -38.35 -26.56
N SER A 261 11.11 -38.68 -26.38
CA SER A 261 11.59 -40.06 -26.46
C SER A 261 11.89 -40.55 -25.05
N LYS A 262 11.45 -41.77 -24.75
CA LYS A 262 11.32 -42.33 -23.41
C LYS A 262 12.66 -42.60 -22.71
N ASP A 263 13.81 -42.59 -23.40
CA ASP A 263 15.00 -43.27 -22.88
C ASP A 263 16.36 -42.56 -23.11
N GLY A 264 16.48 -41.24 -23.38
CA GLY A 264 17.85 -40.72 -23.61
C GLY A 264 18.19 -39.24 -23.88
N HIS A 265 17.42 -38.24 -23.45
CA HIS A 265 17.74 -36.82 -23.77
C HIS A 265 18.31 -35.95 -22.63
N GLY A 266 18.58 -36.49 -21.43
CA GLY A 266 19.32 -35.75 -20.39
C GLY A 266 20.59 -35.11 -20.95
N ARG A 267 21.38 -35.89 -21.72
CA ARG A 267 22.64 -35.45 -22.34
C ARG A 267 22.55 -34.18 -23.20
N CYS A 268 21.44 -33.91 -23.88
CA CYS A 268 21.31 -32.74 -24.75
C CYS A 268 21.10 -31.46 -23.93
N MET A 269 20.12 -31.47 -23.01
CA MET A 269 19.88 -30.31 -22.14
C MET A 269 20.98 -30.14 -21.10
N ASP A 270 21.59 -31.23 -20.62
CA ASP A 270 22.78 -31.19 -19.77
C ASP A 270 23.94 -30.51 -20.52
N PHE A 271 24.18 -30.86 -21.80
CA PHE A 271 25.16 -30.16 -22.62
C PHE A 271 24.84 -28.67 -22.78
N ILE A 272 23.57 -28.30 -23.00
CA ILE A 272 23.17 -26.90 -23.11
C ILE A 272 23.36 -26.16 -21.77
N ASP A 273 22.96 -26.77 -20.65
CA ASP A 273 23.19 -26.27 -19.29
C ASP A 273 24.67 -26.14 -18.96
N GLU A 274 25.51 -27.02 -19.45
CA GLU A 274 26.95 -26.96 -19.21
C GLU A 274 27.64 -25.92 -20.08
N GLN A 275 27.19 -25.68 -21.31
CA GLN A 275 27.94 -24.88 -22.28
C GLN A 275 27.44 -23.43 -22.44
N TYR A 276 26.14 -23.17 -22.35
CA TYR A 276 25.55 -21.87 -22.74
C TYR A 276 25.02 -21.07 -21.56
N LYS A 277 25.17 -19.74 -21.59
CA LYS A 277 24.56 -18.83 -20.59
C LYS A 277 23.08 -18.56 -20.86
N PHE A 278 22.72 -18.34 -22.12
CA PHE A 278 21.39 -17.85 -22.52
C PHE A 278 20.71 -18.73 -23.57
N PHE A 279 19.38 -18.83 -23.48
CA PHE A 279 18.55 -19.55 -24.45
C PHE A 279 17.49 -18.65 -25.08
N MET A 280 17.44 -18.55 -26.40
CA MET A 280 16.43 -17.74 -27.08
C MET A 280 15.07 -18.43 -27.06
N SER A 281 14.16 -17.89 -26.25
CA SER A 281 12.77 -18.33 -26.10
C SER A 281 11.83 -17.44 -26.92
N PHE A 282 12.11 -17.35 -28.23
CA PHE A 282 11.35 -16.46 -29.13
C PHE A 282 10.07 -17.14 -29.64
N GLU A 283 8.94 -16.46 -29.46
CA GLU A 283 7.64 -17.05 -29.77
C GLU A 283 7.32 -17.13 -31.26
N ASN A 284 6.58 -18.16 -31.65
CA ASN A 284 6.11 -18.36 -33.03
C ASN A 284 5.18 -17.22 -33.49
N SER A 285 4.52 -16.56 -32.54
CA SER A 285 3.58 -15.46 -32.75
C SER A 285 3.66 -14.50 -31.58
N LEU A 286 3.45 -13.22 -31.84
CA LEU A 286 3.43 -12.18 -30.82
C LEU A 286 1.98 -11.92 -30.40
N CYS A 287 1.49 -12.68 -29.42
CA CYS A 287 0.10 -12.61 -28.99
C CYS A 287 -0.01 -12.37 -27.48
N TRP A 288 -1.16 -11.83 -27.06
CA TRP A 288 -1.49 -11.68 -25.64
C TRP A 288 -1.39 -13.01 -24.92
N ASP A 289 -0.78 -13.00 -23.74
CA ASP A 289 -0.61 -14.14 -22.85
C ASP A 289 0.08 -15.38 -23.47
N TYR A 290 0.56 -15.31 -24.72
CA TYR A 290 1.17 -16.45 -25.42
C TYR A 290 2.63 -16.60 -24.99
N VAL A 291 2.81 -17.35 -23.90
CA VAL A 291 4.10 -17.81 -23.37
C VAL A 291 4.08 -19.33 -23.35
N THR A 292 5.03 -19.93 -24.07
CA THR A 292 4.93 -21.34 -24.44
C THR A 292 5.90 -22.23 -23.67
N GLU A 293 6.02 -23.47 -24.13
CA GLU A 293 6.94 -24.46 -23.60
C GLU A 293 8.40 -24.01 -23.70
N LYS A 294 8.71 -23.04 -24.58
CA LYS A 294 10.08 -22.53 -24.79
C LYS A 294 10.68 -21.99 -23.51
N SER A 295 10.11 -20.94 -22.91
CA SER A 295 10.63 -20.43 -21.63
C SER A 295 10.12 -21.28 -20.46
N LEU A 296 8.80 -21.42 -20.32
CA LEU A 296 8.17 -21.99 -19.12
C LEU A 296 8.52 -23.46 -18.93
N GLN A 297 8.23 -24.32 -19.92
CA GLN A 297 8.36 -25.76 -19.70
C GLN A 297 9.79 -26.30 -19.89
N ARG A 298 10.54 -25.73 -20.84
CA ARG A 298 11.81 -26.32 -21.31
C ARG A 298 13.04 -25.66 -20.72
N ILE A 299 13.00 -24.37 -20.42
CA ILE A 299 14.20 -23.64 -19.99
C ILE A 299 14.17 -23.33 -18.50
N MET A 300 13.02 -22.94 -17.95
CA MET A 300 12.93 -22.62 -16.52
C MET A 300 13.22 -23.80 -15.56
N PRO A 301 13.10 -25.10 -15.93
CA PRO A 301 13.63 -26.18 -15.11
C PRO A 301 15.17 -26.29 -15.07
N HIS A 302 15.85 -25.63 -16.00
CA HIS A 302 17.27 -25.78 -16.31
C HIS A 302 18.12 -24.59 -15.80
N TYR A 303 19.44 -24.72 -15.83
CA TYR A 303 20.39 -23.68 -15.41
C TYR A 303 20.86 -22.88 -16.62
N ILE A 304 19.91 -22.40 -17.42
CA ILE A 304 20.15 -21.50 -18.54
C ILE A 304 19.08 -20.39 -18.52
N VAL A 305 19.49 -19.13 -18.72
CA VAL A 305 18.57 -18.00 -18.60
C VAL A 305 17.82 -17.81 -19.92
N PRO A 306 16.47 -17.80 -19.93
CA PRO A 306 15.71 -17.57 -21.15
C PRO A 306 15.75 -16.09 -21.54
N VAL A 307 16.04 -15.84 -22.82
CA VAL A 307 15.86 -14.54 -23.47
C VAL A 307 14.52 -14.58 -24.20
N VAL A 308 13.54 -13.83 -23.72
CA VAL A 308 12.16 -13.93 -24.19
C VAL A 308 11.85 -12.83 -25.21
N ARG A 309 11.14 -13.22 -26.28
CA ARG A 309 10.54 -12.28 -27.24
C ARG A 309 9.09 -12.70 -27.45
N THR A 310 8.21 -12.01 -26.75
CA THR A 310 6.76 -12.24 -26.74
C THR A 310 6.02 -10.91 -26.62
N TYR A 311 4.73 -10.89 -26.93
CA TYR A 311 3.83 -9.75 -26.68
C TYR A 311 3.09 -9.89 -25.34
N ALA A 312 3.28 -11.02 -24.66
CA ALA A 312 2.76 -11.24 -23.32
C ALA A 312 3.57 -10.46 -22.28
N ASN A 313 2.90 -9.88 -21.28
CA ASN A 313 3.58 -9.26 -20.15
C ASN A 313 4.26 -10.35 -19.30
N HIS A 314 5.59 -10.43 -19.38
CA HIS A 314 6.37 -11.53 -18.81
C HIS A 314 6.34 -11.58 -17.27
N THR A 315 6.05 -10.46 -16.59
CA THR A 315 5.98 -10.36 -15.12
C THR A 315 4.87 -11.23 -14.51
N LEU A 316 3.88 -11.59 -15.32
CA LEU A 316 2.78 -12.47 -14.93
C LEU A 316 3.12 -13.96 -15.07
N PHE A 317 4.14 -14.31 -15.86
CA PHE A 317 4.46 -15.69 -16.22
C PHE A 317 5.80 -16.17 -15.65
N HIS A 318 6.73 -15.26 -15.31
CA HIS A 318 8.06 -15.60 -14.83
C HIS A 318 8.35 -14.90 -13.50
N PRO A 319 9.09 -15.54 -12.57
CA PRO A 319 9.54 -14.88 -11.35
C PRO A 319 10.40 -13.64 -11.65
N PRO A 320 10.38 -12.60 -10.79
CA PRO A 320 11.26 -11.44 -10.95
C PRO A 320 12.73 -11.86 -11.02
N GLY A 321 13.50 -11.25 -11.93
CA GLY A 321 14.92 -11.58 -12.05
C GLY A 321 15.21 -12.92 -12.67
N SER A 322 14.27 -13.57 -13.37
CA SER A 322 14.51 -14.92 -13.90
C SER A 322 14.77 -15.01 -15.41
N ILE A 323 14.54 -13.92 -16.14
CA ILE A 323 14.61 -13.88 -17.61
C ILE A 323 15.28 -12.60 -18.10
N VAL A 324 15.65 -12.58 -19.38
CA VAL A 324 16.01 -11.36 -20.12
C VAL A 324 14.89 -11.08 -21.11
N ASP A 325 14.16 -9.97 -20.96
CA ASP A 325 13.15 -9.58 -21.94
C ASP A 325 13.79 -8.70 -23.02
N THR A 326 13.63 -9.10 -24.28
CA THR A 326 14.07 -8.29 -25.41
C THR A 326 13.48 -6.87 -25.36
N SER A 327 12.25 -6.65 -24.91
CA SER A 327 11.63 -5.31 -24.91
C SER A 327 12.32 -4.27 -24.01
N GLN A 328 13.23 -4.70 -23.13
CA GLN A 328 14.00 -3.83 -22.23
C GLN A 328 15.23 -3.19 -22.89
N PHE A 329 15.43 -3.43 -24.18
CA PHE A 329 16.59 -2.97 -24.93
C PHE A 329 16.15 -2.04 -26.06
N ASP A 330 16.86 -0.94 -26.25
CA ASP A 330 16.55 0.04 -27.30
C ASP A 330 16.92 -0.48 -28.69
N SER A 331 17.84 -1.44 -28.76
CA SER A 331 18.30 -2.02 -30.02
C SER A 331 18.76 -3.47 -29.87
N ILE A 332 18.74 -4.21 -30.98
CA ILE A 332 19.29 -5.58 -31.05
C ILE A 332 20.79 -5.60 -30.70
N GLU A 333 21.51 -4.52 -31.03
CA GLU A 333 22.93 -4.37 -30.69
C GLU A 333 23.13 -4.25 -29.17
N SER A 334 22.34 -3.42 -28.49
CA SER A 334 22.41 -3.28 -27.03
C SER A 334 22.11 -4.59 -26.31
N LEU A 335 21.13 -5.37 -26.80
CA LEU A 335 20.86 -6.73 -26.32
C LEU A 335 22.07 -7.65 -26.55
N GLY A 336 22.68 -7.63 -27.75
CA GLY A 336 23.84 -8.45 -28.07
C GLY A 336 25.05 -8.15 -27.19
N ASN A 337 25.29 -6.86 -26.92
CA ASN A 337 26.35 -6.40 -26.03
C ASN A 337 26.10 -6.84 -24.59
N PHE A 338 24.87 -6.71 -24.09
CA PHE A 338 24.50 -7.19 -22.76
C PHE A 338 24.75 -8.70 -22.59
N LEU A 339 24.28 -9.52 -23.54
CA LEU A 339 24.45 -10.97 -23.48
C LEU A 339 25.92 -11.38 -23.47
N SER A 340 26.78 -10.63 -24.16
CA SER A 340 28.21 -10.92 -24.30
C SER A 340 29.06 -10.41 -23.12
N SER A 341 28.65 -9.32 -22.47
CA SER A 341 29.45 -8.62 -21.45
C SER A 341 29.04 -8.90 -20.01
N ILE A 342 27.97 -9.68 -19.78
CA ILE A 342 27.49 -9.93 -18.42
C ILE A 342 28.52 -10.69 -17.54
N GLU A 343 28.78 -10.11 -16.36
CA GLU A 343 29.64 -10.68 -15.34
C GLU A 343 29.04 -11.93 -14.68
N GLU A 344 29.90 -12.80 -14.15
CA GLU A 344 29.49 -14.07 -13.53
C GLU A 344 28.50 -13.87 -12.37
N GLU A 345 28.72 -12.86 -11.52
CA GLU A 345 27.88 -12.63 -10.35
C GLU A 345 26.49 -12.10 -10.74
N SER A 346 26.45 -11.14 -11.67
CA SER A 346 25.23 -10.63 -12.30
C SER A 346 24.50 -11.68 -13.14
N TYR A 347 25.16 -12.78 -13.51
CA TYR A 347 24.50 -13.93 -14.13
C TYR A 347 23.89 -14.88 -13.08
N LYS A 348 24.57 -15.15 -11.96
CA LYS A 348 24.07 -16.05 -10.90
C LYS A 348 22.80 -15.54 -10.23
N ALA A 349 22.75 -14.24 -10.03
CA ALA A 349 21.57 -13.39 -9.87
C ALA A 349 20.27 -13.93 -10.48
N PHE A 350 20.30 -14.38 -11.75
CA PHE A 350 19.11 -14.83 -12.47
C PHE A 350 18.44 -16.09 -11.89
N TYR A 351 19.08 -16.77 -10.94
CA TYR A 351 18.60 -18.00 -10.33
C TYR A 351 18.10 -17.80 -8.89
N SER A 352 18.15 -16.58 -8.36
CA SER A 352 17.67 -16.23 -7.01
C SER A 352 16.22 -16.63 -6.75
N TRP A 353 15.36 -16.57 -7.77
CA TRP A 353 13.97 -17.00 -7.68
C TRP A 353 13.81 -18.46 -7.23
N ARG A 354 14.78 -19.34 -7.51
CA ARG A 354 14.70 -20.77 -7.11
C ARG A 354 14.69 -20.96 -5.60
N LYS A 355 15.08 -19.94 -4.83
CA LYS A 355 14.98 -19.88 -3.37
C LYS A 355 13.53 -19.86 -2.90
N HIS A 356 12.66 -19.16 -3.62
CA HIS A 356 11.29 -18.86 -3.20
C HIS A 356 10.23 -19.63 -3.99
N TYR A 357 10.55 -20.07 -5.21
CA TYR A 357 9.56 -20.68 -6.09
C TYR A 357 9.92 -22.12 -6.50
N ILE A 358 8.89 -22.92 -6.74
CA ILE A 358 8.94 -24.21 -7.44
C ILE A 358 8.29 -24.01 -8.80
N HIS A 359 8.97 -24.50 -9.84
CA HIS A 359 8.37 -24.58 -11.17
C HIS A 359 7.48 -25.82 -11.28
N GLU A 360 6.21 -25.61 -11.63
CA GLU A 360 5.26 -26.67 -11.94
C GLU A 360 5.03 -26.73 -13.45
N ASN A 361 5.03 -27.94 -14.01
CA ASN A 361 4.88 -28.14 -15.44
C ASN A 361 3.42 -28.17 -15.90
N LEU A 362 3.23 -28.06 -17.22
CA LEU A 362 1.94 -28.19 -17.91
C LEU A 362 1.09 -29.38 -17.45
N ASN A 363 1.72 -30.54 -17.16
CA ASN A 363 0.98 -31.75 -16.81
C ASN A 363 0.25 -31.58 -15.48
N ASN A 364 0.89 -30.99 -14.47
CA ASN A 364 0.26 -30.74 -13.16
C ASN A 364 -0.94 -29.81 -13.32
N MET A 365 -0.77 -28.73 -14.09
CA MET A 365 -1.83 -27.76 -14.34
C MET A 365 -3.00 -28.36 -15.12
N TRP A 366 -2.71 -29.20 -16.12
CA TRP A 366 -3.73 -29.89 -16.90
C TRP A 366 -4.55 -30.84 -16.01
N MET A 367 -3.89 -31.63 -15.16
CA MET A 367 -4.56 -32.58 -14.26
C MET A 367 -5.48 -31.85 -13.26
N GLU A 368 -5.03 -30.73 -12.70
CA GLU A 368 -5.86 -29.88 -11.83
C GLU A 368 -7.08 -29.33 -12.56
N ASN A 369 -6.89 -28.80 -13.77
CA ASN A 369 -8.01 -28.24 -14.53
C ASN A 369 -8.99 -29.31 -15.01
N MET A 370 -8.54 -30.52 -15.31
CA MET A 370 -9.45 -31.65 -15.58
C MET A 370 -10.32 -31.97 -14.36
N CYS A 371 -9.74 -31.95 -13.16
CA CYS A 371 -10.50 -32.11 -11.92
C CYS A 371 -11.55 -31.00 -11.76
N ARG A 372 -11.18 -29.74 -12.03
CA ARG A 372 -12.11 -28.60 -11.97
C ARG A 372 -13.21 -28.69 -13.03
N ILE A 373 -12.91 -29.15 -14.24
CA ILE A 373 -13.91 -29.41 -15.28
C ILE A 373 -14.90 -30.48 -14.79
N CYS A 374 -14.39 -31.55 -14.19
CA CYS A 374 -15.22 -32.61 -13.63
C CYS A 374 -16.19 -32.06 -12.57
N GLU A 375 -15.68 -31.31 -11.59
CA GLU A 375 -16.48 -30.67 -10.54
C GLU A 375 -17.49 -29.66 -11.09
N ARG A 376 -17.05 -28.76 -11.97
CA ARG A 376 -17.92 -27.75 -12.60
C ARG A 376 -19.01 -28.39 -13.45
N SER A 377 -18.71 -29.52 -14.11
CA SER A 377 -19.69 -30.28 -14.90
C SER A 377 -20.68 -31.05 -14.04
N TYR A 378 -20.28 -31.44 -12.83
CA TYR A 378 -21.16 -32.08 -11.87
C TYR A 378 -22.24 -31.09 -11.39
N HIS A 379 -21.84 -29.84 -11.18
CA HIS A 379 -22.71 -28.72 -10.80
C HIS A 379 -23.19 -27.87 -11.99
N ARG A 380 -23.49 -28.49 -13.13
CA ARG A 380 -23.78 -27.80 -14.40
C ARG A 380 -24.95 -26.82 -14.33
N GLU A 381 -25.90 -27.03 -13.44
CA GLU A 381 -27.02 -26.13 -13.17
C GLU A 381 -26.56 -24.73 -12.72
N LYS A 382 -25.37 -24.63 -12.11
CA LYS A 382 -24.75 -23.35 -11.72
C LYS A 382 -23.97 -22.69 -12.86
N TYR A 383 -23.74 -23.39 -13.97
CA TYR A 383 -22.80 -22.98 -15.03
C TYR A 383 -23.42 -23.12 -16.44
N THR A 384 -24.46 -22.33 -16.70
CA THR A 384 -25.29 -22.41 -17.92
C THR A 384 -24.80 -21.56 -19.09
N ARG A 385 -23.70 -20.79 -18.92
CA ARG A 385 -23.16 -19.89 -19.95
C ARG A 385 -22.75 -20.65 -21.24
N VAL A 386 -22.95 -19.98 -22.37
CA VAL A 386 -22.52 -20.39 -23.71
C VAL A 386 -21.85 -19.21 -24.42
N TYR A 387 -20.72 -19.44 -25.10
CA TYR A 387 -20.07 -18.45 -25.95
C TYR A 387 -20.90 -18.20 -27.21
N GLU A 388 -21.25 -16.94 -27.43
CA GLU A 388 -22.03 -16.53 -28.60
C GLU A 388 -21.26 -16.78 -29.90
N ASP A 389 -20.01 -16.31 -29.95
CA ASP A 389 -19.13 -16.40 -31.11
C ASP A 389 -17.72 -16.78 -30.64
N ILE A 390 -17.39 -18.07 -30.78
CA ILE A 390 -16.09 -18.59 -30.37
C ILE A 390 -14.97 -18.13 -31.31
N HIS A 391 -15.27 -17.82 -32.57
CA HIS A 391 -14.29 -17.28 -33.51
C HIS A 391 -13.85 -15.87 -33.09
N LYS A 392 -14.79 -15.01 -32.70
CA LYS A 392 -14.47 -13.70 -32.11
C LYS A 392 -13.60 -13.86 -30.88
N TRP A 393 -13.94 -14.77 -29.97
CA TRP A 393 -13.10 -15.01 -28.78
C TRP A 393 -11.67 -15.39 -29.17
N ILE A 394 -11.46 -16.32 -30.10
CA ILE A 394 -10.13 -16.76 -30.54
C ILE A 394 -9.29 -15.63 -31.15
N TRP A 395 -9.88 -14.84 -32.07
CA TRP A 395 -9.12 -13.94 -32.94
C TRP A 395 -9.12 -12.48 -32.51
N ALA A 396 -10.29 -11.99 -32.10
CA ALA A 396 -10.49 -10.57 -31.82
C ALA A 396 -11.61 -10.37 -30.79
N PRO A 397 -11.40 -10.78 -29.52
CA PRO A 397 -12.36 -10.51 -28.47
C PRO A 397 -12.56 -8.99 -28.39
N ASN A 398 -13.82 -8.56 -28.45
CA ASN A 398 -14.20 -7.14 -28.47
C ASN A 398 -13.57 -6.31 -29.61
N GLY A 399 -13.22 -6.96 -30.73
CA GLY A 399 -12.68 -6.28 -31.91
C GLY A 399 -11.18 -5.98 -31.88
N ARG A 400 -10.46 -6.31 -30.79
CA ARG A 400 -8.99 -6.16 -30.72
C ARG A 400 -8.28 -7.46 -31.13
N PRO A 401 -7.38 -7.45 -32.13
CA PRO A 401 -6.62 -8.63 -32.51
C PRO A 401 -5.80 -9.18 -31.34
N VAL A 402 -5.92 -10.47 -31.06
CA VAL A 402 -5.15 -11.16 -29.98
C VAL A 402 -3.66 -11.17 -30.28
N CYS A 403 -3.28 -11.08 -31.56
CA CYS A 403 -1.92 -11.18 -32.03
C CYS A 403 -1.50 -9.95 -32.84
N LYS A 404 -0.31 -9.41 -32.54
CA LYS A 404 0.33 -8.33 -33.33
C LYS A 404 0.72 -8.88 -34.70
N ARG A 405 0.33 -8.19 -35.76
CA ARG A 405 0.68 -8.54 -37.15
C ARG A 405 1.85 -7.68 -37.61
N ILE A 406 2.96 -8.32 -37.96
CA ILE A 406 4.11 -7.64 -38.54
C ILE A 406 3.91 -7.61 -40.06
N LYS A 407 3.93 -6.42 -40.68
CA LYS A 407 3.85 -6.27 -42.14
C LYS A 407 5.23 -6.60 -42.76
N ASP A 408 5.27 -7.46 -43.77
CA ASP A 408 6.51 -7.77 -44.50
C ASP A 408 6.72 -6.74 -45.60
N ASN A 409 7.36 -5.62 -45.28
CA ASN A 409 7.89 -4.69 -46.27
C ASN A 409 8.99 -3.85 -45.60
N THR A 410 10.26 -4.24 -45.79
CA THR A 410 11.50 -3.46 -45.60
C THR A 410 11.75 -2.63 -44.33
N ASP A 411 10.80 -2.55 -43.39
CA ASP A 411 10.85 -1.63 -42.27
C ASP A 411 11.46 -2.30 -41.04
N TYR A 412 12.73 -1.98 -40.81
CA TYR A 412 13.56 -2.50 -39.74
C TYR A 412 13.04 -2.10 -38.34
N LYS A 413 12.22 -1.04 -38.24
CA LYS A 413 11.63 -0.57 -36.97
C LYS A 413 10.72 -1.62 -36.33
N ASN A 414 9.97 -2.37 -37.15
CA ASN A 414 9.11 -3.46 -36.69
C ASN A 414 9.87 -4.71 -36.20
N LEU A 415 11.19 -4.76 -36.41
CA LEU A 415 12.10 -5.80 -35.94
C LEU A 415 12.95 -5.35 -34.75
N LEU A 416 12.83 -4.11 -34.28
CA LEU A 416 13.46 -3.69 -33.05
C LEU A 416 12.84 -4.40 -31.83
N PRO A 417 13.51 -4.38 -30.67
CA PRO A 417 12.93 -4.99 -29.48
C PRO A 417 11.59 -4.30 -29.15
N LEU A 418 10.63 -5.07 -28.65
CA LEU A 418 9.19 -4.73 -28.71
C LEU A 418 8.77 -3.46 -27.93
N GLY A 419 9.71 -2.77 -27.27
CA GLY A 419 9.51 -1.52 -26.53
C GLY A 419 10.22 -0.28 -27.11
N SER A 420 10.86 -0.36 -28.28
CA SER A 420 11.70 0.74 -28.80
C SER A 420 11.04 1.60 -29.90
N GLY A 421 9.72 1.58 -30.04
CA GLY A 421 8.99 2.34 -31.05
C GLY A 421 7.89 3.18 -30.40
N SER A 422 7.97 4.49 -30.58
CA SER A 422 6.88 5.44 -30.36
C SER A 422 5.63 4.95 -31.10
N GLU A 423 4.51 4.79 -30.39
CA GLU A 423 3.20 4.69 -31.02
C GLU A 423 2.70 6.10 -31.35
N ASP A 424 3.41 6.76 -32.26
CA ASP A 424 2.88 7.83 -33.11
C ASP A 424 3.13 7.37 -34.55
N GLU A 425 2.07 6.93 -35.24
CA GLU A 425 2.02 6.90 -36.70
C GLU A 425 0.62 7.33 -37.12
N ASP A 426 0.43 8.65 -37.21
CA ASP A 426 -0.32 9.24 -38.31
C ASP A 426 0.72 9.96 -39.21
N ASP A 427 0.62 9.68 -40.51
CA ASP A 427 1.49 10.12 -41.61
C ASP A 427 1.84 11.62 -41.54
N PHE A 428 3.12 12.02 -41.63
CA PHE A 428 3.56 13.23 -42.34
C PHE A 428 5.09 13.24 -42.56
N GLU A 429 5.48 13.84 -43.69
CA GLU A 429 6.77 13.74 -44.40
C GLU A 429 8.01 14.35 -43.70
N GLU A 430 9.17 13.85 -44.16
CA GLU A 430 10.57 14.23 -43.88
C GLU A 430 10.88 15.75 -43.99
N PRO A 431 11.98 16.25 -43.34
CA PRO A 431 13.24 16.37 -44.10
C PRO A 431 14.58 16.21 -43.34
N GLN A 432 15.49 15.53 -44.03
CA GLN A 432 16.94 15.74 -44.25
C GLN A 432 17.90 16.43 -43.24
N SER A 433 18.95 15.65 -42.90
CA SER A 433 20.41 15.92 -42.87
C SER A 433 21.01 17.15 -42.16
N ASN A 434 21.91 16.92 -41.20
CA ASN A 434 23.36 16.92 -41.47
C ASN A 434 24.18 16.37 -40.29
N GLN A 435 25.19 15.57 -40.64
CA GLN A 435 26.22 15.00 -39.77
C GLN A 435 27.24 16.08 -39.38
N GLU A 436 27.86 15.92 -38.21
CA GLU A 436 29.33 16.01 -38.14
C GLU A 436 29.90 15.13 -37.02
N ASN A 437 30.85 14.28 -37.41
CA ASN A 437 31.58 13.34 -36.58
C ASN A 437 32.71 14.06 -35.82
N THR A 438 32.88 13.74 -34.53
CA THR A 438 34.19 13.82 -33.88
C THR A 438 34.50 12.47 -33.22
N THR A 439 35.42 11.75 -33.84
CA THR A 439 36.07 10.54 -33.32
C THR A 439 37.08 10.91 -32.24
N VAL A 440 36.95 10.33 -31.03
CA VAL A 440 38.02 10.28 -30.03
C VAL A 440 38.33 8.82 -29.71
N SER A 441 39.63 8.53 -29.64
CA SER A 441 40.29 7.24 -29.58
C SER A 441 40.11 6.50 -28.23
N PHE A 442 40.04 5.17 -28.32
CA PHE A 442 39.71 4.20 -27.26
C PHE A 442 40.77 4.06 -26.15
N SER A 443 41.89 4.78 -26.20
CA SER A 443 42.98 4.67 -25.20
C SER A 443 43.01 5.75 -24.13
N GLU A 444 42.26 6.86 -24.28
CA GLU A 444 42.12 7.89 -23.22
C GLU A 444 40.95 7.63 -22.25
N ILE A 445 40.15 6.58 -22.49
CA ILE A 445 38.95 6.24 -21.71
C ILE A 445 39.27 5.44 -20.42
N LEU A 446 40.49 4.90 -20.27
CA LEU A 446 40.81 3.99 -19.16
C LEU A 446 41.40 4.65 -17.91
N SER A 447 41.61 5.97 -17.87
CA SER A 447 42.24 6.63 -16.70
C SER A 447 41.35 7.58 -15.90
N ASN A 448 40.15 7.92 -16.36
CA ASN A 448 39.24 8.80 -15.61
C ASN A 448 37.89 8.14 -15.37
N GLY A 449 37.74 7.59 -14.16
CA GLY A 449 36.52 6.95 -13.67
C GLY A 449 35.35 7.93 -13.52
N LYS A 450 34.57 8.08 -14.59
CA LYS A 450 33.19 8.55 -14.53
C LYS A 450 32.26 7.46 -15.04
N GLN A 451 31.42 6.95 -14.14
CA GLN A 451 30.22 6.19 -14.48
C GLN A 451 29.35 7.02 -15.43
N TYR A 452 29.11 6.53 -16.64
CA TYR A 452 27.96 6.94 -17.42
C TYR A 452 26.90 5.85 -17.43
N LYS A 453 25.67 6.32 -17.25
CA LYS A 453 24.39 5.64 -17.19
C LYS A 453 24.20 4.68 -18.38
N SER A 454 24.04 3.40 -18.09
CA SER A 454 23.30 2.49 -18.97
C SER A 454 21.83 2.51 -18.52
N ASN A 455 20.95 3.09 -19.33
CA ASN A 455 19.49 2.95 -19.20
C ASN A 455 19.05 1.53 -19.58
N GLY A 456 19.45 0.56 -18.77
CA GLY A 456 18.95 -0.80 -18.79
C GLY A 456 18.81 -1.22 -17.34
N VAL A 457 17.60 -1.57 -16.92
CA VAL A 457 17.28 -2.04 -15.56
C VAL A 457 17.95 -3.40 -15.36
N GLY A 458 19.24 -3.40 -15.05
CA GLY A 458 20.03 -4.59 -14.74
C GLY A 458 19.93 -4.91 -13.25
N TYR A 459 19.42 -6.09 -12.94
CA TYR A 459 19.25 -6.60 -11.58
C TYR A 459 20.53 -6.48 -10.73
N LYS A 460 20.48 -5.73 -9.61
CA LYS A 460 21.54 -5.70 -8.58
C LYS A 460 21.26 -6.77 -7.52
N PHE A 461 22.15 -7.76 -7.39
CA PHE A 461 22.12 -8.73 -6.29
C PHE A 461 23.24 -8.44 -5.29
N SER A 462 22.89 -8.14 -4.03
CA SER A 462 23.85 -7.94 -2.95
C SER A 462 24.19 -9.28 -2.26
N ASN A 463 25.48 -9.57 -2.12
CA ASN A 463 26.02 -10.77 -1.48
C ASN A 463 26.40 -10.49 -0.02
N SER A 464 25.83 -11.21 0.95
CA SER A 464 26.35 -11.23 2.32
C SER A 464 26.57 -12.68 2.81
N LYS A 465 27.83 -13.02 3.11
CA LYS A 465 28.26 -14.29 3.70
C LYS A 465 27.90 -14.34 5.19
N LYS A 466 27.37 -15.47 5.69
CA LYS A 466 27.31 -15.79 7.12
C LYS A 466 27.85 -17.20 7.42
N LYS A 467 28.58 -17.27 8.55
CA LYS A 467 29.29 -18.41 9.15
C LYS A 467 28.36 -19.56 9.54
N GLU A 468 28.84 -20.80 9.37
CA GLU A 468 28.22 -22.03 9.88
C GLU A 468 28.72 -22.38 11.30
N GLU A 469 27.80 -22.63 12.23
CA GLU A 469 28.04 -23.47 13.42
C GLU A 469 27.15 -24.71 13.34
N LYS A 470 27.76 -25.89 13.56
CA LYS A 470 27.13 -27.22 13.44
C LYS A 470 26.48 -27.63 14.77
N CYS A 471 25.33 -28.31 14.69
CA CYS A 471 24.79 -29.10 15.79
C CYS A 471 24.47 -30.56 15.41
N CYS A 472 24.32 -31.37 16.46
CA CYS A 472 24.57 -32.80 16.58
C CYS A 472 23.37 -33.73 16.29
N THR A 473 23.66 -35.04 16.33
CA THR A 473 22.88 -36.22 15.93
C THR A 473 21.69 -36.64 16.83
N PRO A 474 20.79 -37.51 16.33
CA PRO A 474 19.39 -37.70 16.80
C PRO A 474 19.20 -38.34 18.19
N THR A 475 20.27 -38.73 18.88
CA THR A 475 20.18 -39.46 20.15
C THR A 475 19.83 -38.57 21.34
N ARG A 476 20.02 -37.24 21.26
CA ARG A 476 19.63 -36.31 22.35
C ARG A 476 18.14 -35.94 22.35
N ALA A 477 17.47 -35.92 21.20
CA ALA A 477 16.04 -35.55 21.11
C ALA A 477 15.13 -36.60 21.77
N ALA A 478 15.46 -37.89 21.61
CA ALA A 478 14.72 -38.98 22.25
C ALA A 478 14.88 -38.97 23.78
N LEU A 479 16.06 -38.58 24.28
CA LEU A 479 16.33 -38.49 25.73
C LEU A 479 15.54 -37.33 26.37
N ILE A 480 15.46 -36.19 25.68
CA ILE A 480 14.70 -35.02 26.15
C ILE A 480 13.20 -35.34 26.20
N PHE A 481 12.67 -36.04 25.20
CA PHE A 481 11.25 -36.39 25.15
C PHE A 481 10.85 -37.37 26.27
N ALA A 482 11.70 -38.35 26.56
CA ALA A 482 11.47 -39.32 27.64
C ALA A 482 11.55 -38.69 29.04
N VAL A 483 12.51 -37.78 29.26
CA VAL A 483 12.64 -37.04 30.54
C VAL A 483 11.45 -36.10 30.75
N THR A 484 10.95 -35.48 29.68
CA THR A 484 9.79 -34.58 29.76
C THR A 484 8.52 -35.33 30.13
N LEU A 485 8.30 -36.52 29.57
CA LEU A 485 7.18 -37.40 29.94
C LEU A 485 7.28 -37.92 31.40
N MET A 486 8.48 -38.21 31.89
CA MET A 486 8.70 -38.56 33.30
C MET A 486 8.38 -37.38 34.24
N CYS A 487 8.79 -36.16 33.89
CA CYS A 487 8.50 -34.97 34.70
C CYS A 487 7.00 -34.66 34.77
N PHE A 488 6.28 -34.81 33.65
CA PHE A 488 4.81 -34.66 33.64
C PHE A 488 4.10 -35.76 34.43
N GLY A 489 4.57 -37.01 34.35
CA GLY A 489 3.99 -38.13 35.10
C GLY A 489 4.19 -38.00 36.62
N VAL A 490 5.35 -37.53 37.06
CA VAL A 490 5.64 -37.28 38.49
C VAL A 490 4.87 -36.05 38.99
N GLY A 491 4.75 -34.99 38.18
CA GLY A 491 3.96 -33.80 38.50
C GLY A 491 2.46 -34.10 38.64
N TYR A 492 1.92 -34.98 37.81
CA TYR A 492 0.49 -35.37 37.85
C TYR A 492 0.15 -36.21 39.09
N MET A 493 1.09 -37.05 39.56
CA MET A 493 0.91 -37.89 40.75
C MET A 493 1.17 -37.14 42.07
N ALA A 494 2.00 -36.09 42.06
CA ALA A 494 2.24 -35.24 43.22
C ALA A 494 1.06 -34.31 43.56
N GLY A 495 0.23 -33.96 42.55
CA GLY A 495 -0.89 -33.03 42.71
C GLY A 495 -2.10 -33.56 43.48
N PHE A 496 -2.20 -34.88 43.73
CA PHE A 496 -3.41 -35.48 44.34
C PHE A 496 -3.29 -35.82 45.84
N PHE A 497 -2.11 -35.77 46.46
CA PHE A 497 -1.94 -36.27 47.84
C PHE A 497 -1.12 -35.40 48.81
N THR A 498 -0.91 -34.11 48.53
CA THR A 498 -0.37 -33.19 49.53
C THR A 498 -1.21 -31.92 49.67
N PRO A 499 -1.98 -31.75 50.77
CA PRO A 499 -2.57 -30.46 51.10
C PRO A 499 -1.45 -29.59 51.69
N ILE A 500 -0.79 -28.80 50.84
CA ILE A 500 0.18 -27.80 51.29
C ILE A 500 -0.42 -26.42 51.03
N SER A 501 -0.82 -25.80 52.14
CA SER A 501 -1.17 -24.38 52.25
C SER A 501 0.05 -23.53 51.85
N ILE A 502 0.09 -23.09 50.60
CA ILE A 502 1.04 -22.09 50.09
C ILE A 502 0.24 -20.82 49.82
N LYS A 503 0.62 -19.72 50.46
CA LYS A 503 0.07 -18.37 50.26
C LYS A 503 -0.10 -18.10 48.77
N GLN A 504 -1.35 -18.04 48.31
CA GLN A 504 -1.66 -17.34 47.06
C GLN A 504 -1.32 -15.87 47.28
N ASN A 505 -0.18 -15.43 46.76
CA ASN A 505 -0.18 -14.11 46.16
C ASN A 505 -1.12 -14.23 44.96
N ARG A 506 -2.37 -13.76 45.15
CA ARG A 506 -3.18 -13.28 44.03
C ARG A 506 -2.29 -12.33 43.25
N VAL A 507 -1.94 -12.67 42.02
CA VAL A 507 -1.69 -11.63 41.05
C VAL A 507 -3.07 -11.28 40.51
N ASP A 508 -3.68 -10.28 41.15
CA ASP A 508 -4.71 -9.47 40.52
C ASP A 508 -4.10 -8.86 39.25
N THR A 509 -4.59 -9.22 38.08
CA THR A 509 -4.51 -8.36 36.89
C THR A 509 -5.91 -7.94 36.44
N LYS A 510 -6.77 -7.54 37.39
CA LYS A 510 -7.24 -6.17 37.29
C LYS A 510 -6.17 -5.33 37.96
N ARG A 511 -5.14 -4.94 37.22
CA ARG A 511 -4.45 -3.72 37.59
C ARG A 511 -5.57 -2.70 37.53
N LEU A 512 -6.05 -2.19 38.67
CA LEU A 512 -6.84 -0.97 38.62
C LEU A 512 -5.95 -0.01 37.85
N ALA A 513 -6.30 0.28 36.60
CA ALA A 513 -5.73 1.39 35.89
C ALA A 513 -5.88 2.60 36.82
N ARG A 514 -4.73 3.20 37.12
CA ARG A 514 -4.67 4.32 38.04
C ARG A 514 -4.41 5.52 37.18
N LYS A 515 -5.34 6.47 37.22
CA LYS A 515 -5.17 7.84 36.76
C LYS A 515 -3.72 8.29 36.91
N THR A 516 -3.08 8.53 35.78
CA THR A 516 -1.68 8.94 35.72
C THR A 516 -1.58 10.45 35.85
N ALA A 517 -0.45 10.93 36.38
CA ALA A 517 -0.18 12.36 36.41
C ALA A 517 -0.02 12.90 34.98
N PRO A 518 -0.39 14.17 34.72
CA PRO A 518 -0.07 14.82 33.45
C PRO A 518 1.42 14.71 33.13
N TRP A 519 1.74 14.43 31.87
CA TRP A 519 3.12 14.29 31.42
C TRP A 519 3.35 15.03 30.09
N ARG A 520 4.63 15.25 29.78
CA ARG A 520 5.11 15.89 28.56
C ARG A 520 6.30 15.11 28.00
N THR A 521 6.25 14.79 26.71
CA THR A 521 7.39 14.27 25.95
C THR A 521 7.84 15.33 24.96
N LYS A 522 9.13 15.71 25.02
CA LYS A 522 9.75 16.67 24.10
C LYS A 522 10.64 15.94 23.10
N ILE A 523 10.38 16.13 21.81
CA ILE A 523 11.15 15.57 20.71
C ILE A 523 11.88 16.72 20.01
N SER A 524 13.18 16.81 20.26
CA SER A 524 13.99 17.94 19.78
C SER A 524 14.43 17.77 18.34
N ASP A 525 14.45 18.87 17.57
CA ASP A 525 14.86 18.94 16.15
C ASP A 525 13.92 18.24 15.15
N TYR A 526 12.76 17.75 15.60
CA TYR A 526 11.70 17.22 14.75
C TYR A 526 10.47 18.13 14.82
N GLY A 527 9.90 18.41 13.65
CA GLY A 527 8.56 18.97 13.53
C GLY A 527 7.57 17.88 13.10
N THR A 528 6.28 18.19 13.18
CA THR A 528 5.24 17.29 12.70
C THR A 528 4.00 18.08 12.27
N GLU A 529 3.46 17.73 11.11
CA GLU A 529 2.10 18.10 10.69
C GLU A 529 1.15 16.88 10.81
N SER A 530 1.60 15.81 11.46
CA SER A 530 0.91 14.53 11.54
C SER A 530 -0.25 14.55 12.53
N CYS A 531 -1.35 13.94 12.14
CA CYS A 531 -2.43 13.57 13.05
C CYS A 531 -1.98 12.52 14.08
N ILE A 532 -2.60 12.53 15.26
CA ILE A 532 -2.35 11.52 16.29
C ILE A 532 -3.32 10.35 16.12
N ARG A 533 -2.82 9.11 16.28
CA ARG A 533 -3.66 7.90 16.37
C ARG A 533 -3.48 7.24 17.72
N LEU A 534 -4.58 6.72 18.26
CA LEU A 534 -4.61 6.05 19.55
C LEU A 534 -4.90 4.56 19.36
N VAL A 535 -3.94 3.70 19.73
CA VAL A 535 -4.00 2.25 19.55
C VAL A 535 -3.40 1.59 20.79
N ASP A 536 -4.04 0.56 21.35
CA ASP A 536 -3.44 -0.23 22.45
C ASP A 536 -2.30 -1.10 21.87
N ILE A 537 -1.05 -0.67 22.05
CA ILE A 537 0.13 -1.29 21.42
C ILE A 537 0.71 -2.37 22.31
N ASP A 538 0.76 -2.14 23.62
CA ASP A 538 1.39 -3.05 24.59
C ASP A 538 0.39 -4.01 25.28
N GLY A 539 -0.91 -3.89 24.98
CA GLY A 539 -1.97 -4.77 25.45
C GLY A 539 -2.31 -4.56 26.93
N ASP A 540 -1.98 -3.38 27.48
CA ASP A 540 -2.27 -3.03 28.88
C ASP A 540 -3.71 -2.56 29.10
N GLY A 541 -4.48 -2.39 28.02
CA GLY A 541 -5.88 -1.97 28.02
C GLY A 541 -6.08 -0.45 27.98
N GLY A 542 -5.01 0.34 28.06
CA GLY A 542 -4.99 1.77 27.73
C GLY A 542 -4.58 2.00 26.27
N GLN A 543 -4.93 3.15 25.70
CA GLN A 543 -4.49 3.50 24.35
C GLN A 543 -3.10 4.14 24.34
N ASP A 544 -2.26 3.78 23.38
CA ASP A 544 -0.95 4.38 23.11
C ASP A 544 -0.98 5.31 21.90
N ILE A 545 0.03 6.16 21.77
CA ILE A 545 0.08 7.27 20.80
C ILE A 545 0.96 6.90 19.61
N ILE A 546 0.43 6.98 18.39
CA ILE A 546 1.21 6.88 17.14
C ILE A 546 1.18 8.24 16.43
N ILE A 547 2.37 8.71 16.01
CA ILE A 547 2.54 10.01 15.34
C ILE A 547 3.70 10.00 14.33
N GLY A 548 3.54 10.72 13.23
CA GLY A 548 4.59 10.98 12.23
C GLY A 548 5.47 12.17 12.61
N LEU A 549 6.73 12.17 12.18
CA LEU A 549 7.75 13.19 12.44
C LEU A 549 8.52 13.54 11.17
N ALA A 550 9.12 14.74 11.15
CA ALA A 550 9.95 15.26 10.07
C ALA A 550 11.20 15.99 10.56
N LEU A 551 12.33 15.73 9.90
CA LEU A 551 13.61 16.44 10.08
C LEU A 551 13.70 17.66 9.17
N GLY A 552 13.14 18.79 9.62
CA GLY A 552 13.12 20.04 8.86
C GLY A 552 12.27 19.96 7.58
N LYS A 553 11.75 21.10 7.09
CA LYS A 553 10.75 21.10 6.00
C LYS A 553 11.27 21.45 4.60
N ASP A 554 12.58 21.54 4.34
CA ASP A 554 13.08 21.81 2.97
C ASP A 554 13.15 20.58 2.07
N VAL A 555 11.99 19.93 1.92
CA VAL A 555 11.80 18.74 1.09
C VAL A 555 11.98 19.02 -0.42
N SER A 556 11.85 20.29 -0.84
CA SER A 556 11.97 20.71 -2.25
C SER A 556 13.34 20.41 -2.86
N SER A 557 14.37 20.33 -2.01
CA SER A 557 15.74 20.02 -2.41
C SER A 557 16.07 18.52 -2.38
N MET A 558 15.16 17.67 -1.88
CA MET A 558 15.42 16.25 -1.57
C MET A 558 14.60 15.26 -2.41
N VAL A 559 14.15 15.70 -3.59
CA VAL A 559 13.21 14.96 -4.48
C VAL A 559 13.81 13.68 -5.06
N THR A 560 15.15 13.59 -5.12
CA THR A 560 15.86 12.42 -5.64
C THR A 560 16.58 11.64 -4.54
N GLU A 561 16.77 10.33 -4.73
CA GLU A 561 17.57 9.50 -3.83
C GLU A 561 18.99 10.04 -3.63
N GLU A 562 19.59 10.63 -4.67
CA GLU A 562 20.91 11.24 -4.56
C GLU A 562 20.89 12.45 -3.63
N SER A 563 19.94 13.37 -3.84
CA SER A 563 19.78 14.56 -3.00
C SER A 563 19.44 14.22 -1.54
N MET A 564 18.55 13.24 -1.32
CA MET A 564 18.25 12.72 0.02
C MET A 564 19.50 12.11 0.66
N GLY A 565 20.28 11.34 -0.12
CA GLY A 565 21.53 10.77 0.34
C GLY A 565 22.57 11.83 0.71
N GLN A 566 22.67 12.92 -0.06
CA GLN A 566 23.56 14.03 0.25
C GLN A 566 23.11 14.76 1.52
N PHE A 567 21.79 14.99 1.68
CA PHE A 567 21.20 15.58 2.88
C PHE A 567 21.52 14.76 4.13
N CYS A 568 21.19 13.45 4.15
CA CYS A 568 21.45 12.60 5.32
C CYS A 568 22.94 12.47 5.64
N ARG A 569 23.81 12.35 4.61
CA ARG A 569 25.28 12.34 4.82
C ARG A 569 25.80 13.64 5.41
N SER A 570 25.21 14.79 5.04
CA SER A 570 25.59 16.09 5.62
C SER A 570 25.27 16.19 7.12
N LEU A 571 24.25 15.44 7.57
CA LEU A 571 23.85 15.32 8.97
C LEU A 571 24.56 14.17 9.71
N GLY A 572 25.26 13.28 8.99
CA GLY A 572 25.88 12.09 9.57
C GLY A 572 24.87 10.98 9.92
N MET A 573 23.75 10.92 9.19
CA MET A 573 22.65 9.97 9.42
C MET A 573 22.51 8.97 8.27
N ASP A 574 21.90 7.83 8.55
CA ASP A 574 21.53 6.82 7.54
C ASP A 574 20.40 7.31 6.64
N VAL A 575 20.35 6.80 5.41
CA VAL A 575 19.28 7.09 4.44
C VAL A 575 18.19 6.01 4.54
N PRO A 576 16.89 6.37 4.54
CA PRO A 576 16.34 7.72 4.63
C PRO A 576 16.35 8.27 6.06
N CYS A 577 16.52 9.58 6.21
CA CYS A 577 16.54 10.27 7.51
C CYS A 577 15.43 11.31 7.66
N ALA A 578 14.79 11.76 6.58
CA ALA A 578 13.98 12.98 6.60
C ALA A 578 12.66 12.84 7.37
N GLY A 579 12.14 11.63 7.57
CA GLY A 579 10.94 11.41 8.39
C GLY A 579 10.98 10.13 9.21
N ALA A 580 10.03 10.02 10.14
CA ALA A 580 9.81 8.83 10.94
C ALA A 580 8.35 8.70 11.39
N VAL A 581 7.93 7.49 11.76
CA VAL A 581 6.73 7.20 12.52
C VAL A 581 7.16 6.61 13.86
N ILE A 582 6.60 7.10 14.96
CA ILE A 582 6.91 6.62 16.31
C ILE A 582 5.65 6.21 17.06
N ALA A 583 5.82 5.28 18.00
CA ALA A 583 4.83 4.94 19.01
C ALA A 583 5.32 5.35 20.40
N LEU A 584 4.46 6.01 21.18
CA LEU A 584 4.71 6.41 22.56
C LEU A 584 3.66 5.78 23.47
N ARG A 585 4.08 5.27 24.63
CA ARG A 585 3.17 4.70 25.62
C ARG A 585 2.28 5.77 26.24
N GLY A 586 0.97 5.51 26.32
CA GLY A 586 -0.02 6.47 26.80
C GLY A 586 0.16 6.89 28.28
N THR A 587 0.64 5.98 29.12
CA THR A 587 0.77 6.20 30.58
C THR A 587 1.94 7.10 30.99
N ASP A 588 3.04 7.14 30.23
CA ASP A 588 4.24 7.91 30.59
C ASP A 588 5.02 8.52 29.42
N GLY A 589 4.51 8.44 28.20
CA GLY A 589 5.08 9.08 27.02
C GLY A 589 6.41 8.47 26.53
N LYS A 590 6.78 7.28 27.00
CA LYS A 590 8.01 6.60 26.58
C LYS A 590 7.90 6.01 25.18
N LEU A 591 8.99 6.08 24.41
CA LEU A 591 9.07 5.44 23.09
C LEU A 591 8.93 3.92 23.20
N LEU A 592 8.01 3.35 22.41
CA LEU A 592 7.80 1.92 22.24
C LEU A 592 8.57 1.39 21.03
N TRP A 593 8.37 2.01 19.86
CA TRP A 593 9.09 1.68 18.63
C TRP A 593 9.16 2.87 17.68
N LYS A 594 10.01 2.75 16.65
CA LYS A 594 10.25 3.76 15.63
C LYS A 594 10.49 3.14 14.26
N VAL A 595 9.89 3.72 13.23
CA VAL A 595 10.07 3.37 11.82
C VAL A 595 10.57 4.61 11.07
N ARG A 596 11.62 4.47 10.25
CA ARG A 596 12.09 5.58 9.39
C ARG A 596 11.22 5.63 8.14
N SER A 597 10.86 6.84 7.71
CA SER A 597 10.11 7.08 6.48
C SER A 597 10.95 7.87 5.48
N TYR A 598 10.61 7.82 4.20
CA TYR A 598 11.35 8.52 3.15
C TYR A 598 11.37 10.04 3.41
N SER A 599 10.22 10.63 3.72
CA SER A 599 10.05 12.02 4.11
C SER A 599 8.95 12.16 5.19
N GLU A 600 8.53 13.40 5.45
CA GLU A 600 7.50 13.75 6.43
C GLU A 600 6.21 12.95 6.24
N VAL A 601 5.71 12.36 7.34
CA VAL A 601 4.41 11.70 7.43
C VAL A 601 3.44 12.67 8.09
N PHE A 602 2.49 13.20 7.33
CA PHE A 602 1.47 14.13 7.84
C PHE A 602 0.08 13.48 7.96
N ALA A 603 -0.10 12.23 7.49
CA ALA A 603 -1.35 11.49 7.63
C ALA A 603 -1.10 10.03 8.06
N LEU A 604 -1.94 9.55 8.96
CA LEU A 604 -1.92 8.19 9.52
C LEU A 604 -3.35 7.64 9.53
N ASN A 605 -3.52 6.37 9.16
CA ASN A 605 -4.78 5.65 9.30
C ASN A 605 -4.49 4.27 9.91
N CYS A 606 -4.93 4.05 11.15
CA CYS A 606 -4.66 2.83 11.94
C CYS A 606 -5.92 2.07 12.34
N HIS A 607 -7.06 2.30 11.65
CA HIS A 607 -8.37 1.78 12.09
C HIS A 607 -9.14 1.04 11.00
N THR A 608 -8.78 1.19 9.73
CA THR A 608 -9.59 0.67 8.63
C THR A 608 -9.13 -0.69 8.12
N ILE A 609 -7.82 -0.92 7.99
CA ILE A 609 -7.25 -2.09 7.32
C ILE A 609 -6.64 -3.09 8.32
N ASP A 610 -6.73 -4.37 8.00
CA ASP A 610 -6.00 -5.47 8.68
C ASP A 610 -5.33 -6.26 7.55
N ILE A 611 -4.03 -6.04 7.37
CA ILE A 611 -3.21 -6.51 6.26
C ILE A 611 -2.80 -7.96 6.48
N ASN A 612 -2.38 -8.28 7.71
CA ASN A 612 -1.88 -9.61 8.07
C ASN A 612 -2.98 -10.57 8.56
N LYS A 613 -4.20 -10.07 8.76
CA LYS A 613 -5.40 -10.79 9.24
C LYS A 613 -5.24 -11.34 10.65
N ASP A 614 -4.51 -10.64 11.51
CA ASP A 614 -4.34 -11.03 12.91
C ASP A 614 -5.47 -10.54 13.83
N GLY A 615 -6.41 -9.74 13.29
CA GLY A 615 -7.54 -9.18 14.02
C GLY A 615 -7.27 -7.78 14.59
N THR A 616 -6.03 -7.30 14.55
CA THR A 616 -5.61 -5.94 14.87
C THR A 616 -5.61 -5.08 13.62
N LYS A 617 -6.00 -3.81 13.74
CA LYS A 617 -5.95 -2.88 12.60
C LYS A 617 -4.53 -2.36 12.41
N ASP A 618 -4.05 -2.35 11.18
CA ASP A 618 -2.73 -1.88 10.79
C ASP A 618 -2.72 -0.39 10.41
N CYS A 619 -1.54 0.23 10.45
CA CYS A 619 -1.35 1.63 10.12
C CYS A 619 -0.88 1.84 8.68
N ILE A 620 -1.55 2.71 7.92
CA ILE A 620 -1.02 3.29 6.67
C ILE A 620 -0.54 4.72 6.97
N ALA A 621 0.76 4.95 6.80
CA ALA A 621 1.40 6.25 6.94
C ALA A 621 1.61 6.88 5.57
N THR A 622 1.14 8.11 5.34
CA THR A 622 1.35 8.87 4.09
C THR A 622 1.87 10.28 4.34
N GLY A 623 2.53 10.85 3.33
CA GLY A 623 2.93 12.25 3.40
C GLY A 623 3.71 12.78 2.20
N ARG A 624 4.74 13.59 2.47
CA ARG A 624 5.48 14.34 1.43
C ARG A 624 6.39 13.44 0.61
N LEU A 625 6.74 13.89 -0.61
CA LEU A 625 7.68 13.19 -1.51
C LEU A 625 7.32 11.70 -1.70
N ALA A 626 6.06 11.43 -2.00
CA ALA A 626 5.49 10.10 -2.18
C ALA A 626 5.68 9.13 -1.01
N THR A 627 5.83 9.66 0.21
CA THR A 627 5.94 8.81 1.41
C THR A 627 4.63 8.04 1.59
N ILE A 628 4.71 6.71 1.51
CA ILE A 628 3.64 5.78 1.89
C ILE A 628 4.24 4.48 2.44
N GLN A 629 3.79 4.02 3.60
CA GLN A 629 4.23 2.78 4.24
C GLN A 629 3.07 2.12 5.01
N ALA A 630 2.99 0.80 4.96
CA ALA A 630 2.09 0.01 5.82
C ALA A 630 2.87 -0.58 6.99
N ILE A 631 2.41 -0.32 8.21
CA ILE A 631 3.12 -0.56 9.46
C ILE A 631 2.23 -1.34 10.42
N ASN A 632 2.75 -2.41 11.00
CA ASN A 632 2.15 -3.10 12.13
C ASN A 632 2.28 -2.21 13.38
N PRO A 633 1.17 -1.75 13.99
CA PRO A 633 1.22 -0.85 15.13
C PRO A 633 1.80 -1.48 16.40
N LEU A 634 1.80 -2.82 16.52
CA LEU A 634 2.26 -3.50 17.74
C LEU A 634 3.78 -3.46 17.90
N ASN A 635 4.51 -3.47 16.79
CA ASN A 635 5.97 -3.64 16.80
C ASN A 635 6.74 -2.75 15.82
N GLY A 636 6.04 -1.97 14.98
CA GLY A 636 6.66 -1.16 13.93
C GLY A 636 7.17 -1.95 12.73
N GLU A 637 6.76 -3.21 12.54
CA GLU A 637 7.13 -3.98 11.33
C GLU A 637 6.49 -3.36 10.09
N VAL A 638 7.29 -3.12 9.06
CA VAL A 638 6.80 -2.56 7.79
C VAL A 638 6.42 -3.69 6.85
N PHE A 639 5.15 -3.75 6.44
CA PHE A 639 4.65 -4.75 5.48
C PHE A 639 5.08 -4.44 4.06
N TRP A 640 4.93 -3.17 3.65
CA TRP A 640 5.32 -2.68 2.33
C TRP A 640 5.49 -1.16 2.35
N GLU A 641 6.21 -0.65 1.34
CA GLU A 641 6.51 0.77 1.16
C GLU A 641 6.26 1.18 -0.29
N GLY A 642 5.99 2.47 -0.52
CA GLY A 642 5.83 3.02 -1.87
C GLY A 642 7.08 2.88 -2.74
N SER A 643 6.88 2.65 -4.04
CA SER A 643 7.97 2.55 -5.02
C SER A 643 7.94 3.72 -6.00
N SER A 644 9.13 4.18 -6.39
CA SER A 644 9.32 5.14 -7.48
C SER A 644 8.92 4.58 -8.86
N ASP A 645 8.62 3.29 -8.97
CA ASP A 645 8.13 2.67 -10.21
C ASP A 645 6.77 3.23 -10.66
N PHE A 646 5.95 3.71 -9.72
CA PHE A 646 4.60 4.21 -10.00
C PHE A 646 4.24 5.50 -9.24
N LEU A 647 5.06 5.92 -8.29
CA LEU A 647 4.90 7.18 -7.57
C LEU A 647 5.91 8.21 -8.06
N ASN A 648 5.46 9.45 -8.18
CA ASN A 648 6.32 10.59 -8.42
C ASN A 648 6.85 11.11 -7.08
N PHE A 649 8.14 10.92 -6.82
CA PHE A 649 8.79 11.34 -5.56
C PHE A 649 8.87 12.86 -5.38
N GLY A 650 8.47 13.64 -6.38
CA GLY A 650 8.22 15.07 -6.22
C GLY A 650 6.87 15.38 -5.60
N TRP A 651 5.87 14.49 -5.66
CA TRP A 651 4.49 14.82 -5.26
C TRP A 651 4.14 14.31 -3.88
N ASN A 652 3.08 14.85 -3.27
CA ASN A 652 2.59 14.41 -1.96
C ASN A 652 1.58 13.26 -2.10
N ILE A 653 1.38 12.54 -1.00
CA ILE A 653 0.29 11.57 -0.82
C ILE A 653 -0.53 12.01 0.39
N TYR A 654 -1.82 12.24 0.18
CA TYR A 654 -2.74 12.68 1.23
C TYR A 654 -3.33 11.50 2.03
N SER A 655 -4.27 11.74 2.93
CA SER A 655 -4.79 10.68 3.81
C SER A 655 -5.42 9.54 2.99
N PRO A 656 -5.03 8.28 3.23
CA PRO A 656 -5.51 7.15 2.46
C PRO A 656 -6.90 6.71 2.91
N SER A 657 -7.66 6.19 1.95
CA SER A 657 -9.01 5.64 2.15
C SER A 657 -9.04 4.16 1.76
N VAL A 658 -9.64 3.29 2.57
CA VAL A 658 -9.68 1.85 2.27
C VAL A 658 -10.98 1.48 1.55
N ILE A 659 -10.87 0.92 0.34
CA ILE A 659 -11.99 0.37 -0.44
C ILE A 659 -12.16 -1.13 -0.22
N PRO A 660 -13.35 -1.68 -0.53
CA PRO A 660 -13.54 -3.12 -0.66
C PRO A 660 -12.46 -3.75 -1.55
N ASP A 661 -12.10 -4.99 -1.21
CA ASP A 661 -11.15 -5.82 -1.94
C ASP A 661 -11.54 -5.94 -3.43
N LEU A 662 -10.67 -5.45 -4.31
CA LEU A 662 -10.88 -5.40 -5.76
C LEU A 662 -10.03 -6.42 -6.51
N ASP A 663 -8.91 -6.86 -5.92
CA ASP A 663 -8.01 -7.86 -6.48
C ASP A 663 -8.27 -9.30 -5.95
N TYR A 664 -9.20 -9.43 -5.02
CA TYR A 664 -9.68 -10.67 -4.39
C TYR A 664 -8.60 -11.40 -3.59
N ASP A 665 -7.61 -10.68 -3.06
CA ASP A 665 -6.63 -11.28 -2.16
C ASP A 665 -7.16 -11.41 -0.72
N GLY A 666 -8.28 -10.77 -0.41
CA GLY A 666 -8.97 -10.78 0.88
C GLY A 666 -8.57 -9.65 1.81
N VAL A 667 -7.82 -8.65 1.37
CA VAL A 667 -7.53 -7.39 2.08
C VAL A 667 -8.14 -6.26 1.25
N GLY A 668 -8.74 -5.25 1.90
CA GLY A 668 -9.29 -4.09 1.19
C GLY A 668 -8.19 -3.24 0.55
N GLU A 669 -8.47 -2.55 -0.55
CA GLU A 669 -7.46 -1.75 -1.25
C GLU A 669 -7.32 -0.36 -0.66
N VAL A 670 -6.17 0.26 -0.90
CA VAL A 670 -5.86 1.61 -0.46
C VAL A 670 -6.01 2.58 -1.63
N LEU A 671 -6.96 3.49 -1.53
CA LEU A 671 -7.18 4.61 -2.45
C LEU A 671 -6.46 5.85 -1.92
N ILE A 672 -5.59 6.44 -2.74
CA ILE A 672 -4.86 7.67 -2.41
C ILE A 672 -5.05 8.76 -3.45
N SER A 673 -4.92 10.01 -3.01
CA SER A 673 -4.65 11.15 -3.89
C SER A 673 -3.14 11.39 -3.94
N HIS A 674 -2.59 11.49 -5.15
CA HIS A 674 -1.18 11.75 -5.40
C HIS A 674 -1.04 13.01 -6.27
N GLY A 675 -0.43 14.06 -5.74
CA GLY A 675 -0.35 15.37 -6.38
C GLY A 675 0.23 16.43 -5.45
N GLY A 676 0.13 17.70 -5.85
CA GLY A 676 0.64 18.84 -5.08
C GLY A 676 2.16 18.88 -5.11
N ASP A 677 2.73 19.43 -6.18
CA ASP A 677 4.19 19.52 -6.37
C ASP A 677 4.77 20.65 -5.48
N PRO A 678 5.56 20.32 -4.43
CA PRO A 678 6.17 21.30 -3.54
C PRO A 678 7.46 21.89 -4.14
N THR A 679 7.93 21.40 -5.28
CA THR A 679 9.11 21.94 -5.99
C THR A 679 8.75 23.13 -6.87
N VAL A 680 7.48 23.23 -7.25
CA VAL A 680 6.93 24.35 -7.99
C VAL A 680 6.38 25.37 -6.98
N PRO A 681 6.67 26.68 -7.13
CA PRO A 681 6.03 27.73 -6.32
C PRO A 681 4.52 27.82 -6.59
N ALA A 682 3.70 28.09 -5.58
CA ALA A 682 2.22 28.08 -5.69
C ALA A 682 1.64 29.25 -6.50
N GLU A 683 2.48 30.24 -6.82
CA GLU A 683 2.19 31.32 -7.77
C GLU A 683 2.24 30.84 -9.23
N ILE A 684 2.88 29.70 -9.52
CA ILE A 684 2.90 29.13 -10.86
C ILE A 684 1.63 28.30 -11.07
N HIS A 685 0.70 28.85 -11.86
CA HIS A 685 -0.62 28.28 -12.12
C HIS A 685 -0.64 27.08 -13.08
N VAL A 686 0.45 26.82 -13.80
CA VAL A 686 0.58 25.65 -14.69
C VAL A 686 1.36 24.58 -13.94
N ARG A 687 0.65 23.57 -13.47
CA ARG A 687 1.19 22.45 -12.70
C ARG A 687 0.70 21.14 -13.28
N HIS A 688 1.35 20.05 -12.91
CA HIS A 688 0.92 18.73 -13.35
C HIS A 688 -0.42 18.36 -12.70
N ALA A 689 -1.26 17.67 -13.48
CA ALA A 689 -2.51 17.14 -12.98
C ALA A 689 -2.25 16.17 -11.81
N GLY A 690 -2.99 16.34 -10.73
CA GLY A 690 -3.01 15.33 -9.67
C GLY A 690 -3.74 14.06 -10.13
N GLN A 691 -3.65 12.98 -9.35
CA GLN A 691 -4.27 11.71 -9.70
C GLN A 691 -4.77 10.93 -8.47
N LEU A 692 -5.83 10.14 -8.66
CA LEU A 692 -6.19 9.07 -7.73
C LEU A 692 -5.51 7.76 -8.14
N LEU A 693 -4.95 7.06 -7.17
CA LEU A 693 -4.34 5.74 -7.34
C LEU A 693 -5.02 4.73 -6.42
N VAL A 694 -5.36 3.58 -6.98
CA VAL A 694 -5.75 2.40 -6.18
C VAL A 694 -4.51 1.53 -6.00
N ILE A 695 -4.25 1.12 -4.77
CA ILE A 695 -3.08 0.33 -4.38
C ILE A 695 -3.56 -0.90 -3.61
N SER A 696 -3.06 -2.08 -3.94
CA SER A 696 -3.36 -3.32 -3.22
C SER A 696 -3.00 -3.18 -1.75
N GLY A 697 -3.98 -3.32 -0.86
CA GLY A 697 -3.76 -3.11 0.58
C GLY A 697 -2.80 -4.13 1.20
N ARG A 698 -2.72 -5.33 0.62
CA ARG A 698 -1.78 -6.38 1.03
C ARG A 698 -0.36 -6.14 0.55
N THR A 699 -0.19 -5.64 -0.67
CA THR A 699 1.11 -5.68 -1.36
C THR A 699 1.74 -4.32 -1.62
N GLY A 700 1.00 -3.23 -1.46
CA GLY A 700 1.46 -1.88 -1.77
C GLY A 700 1.62 -1.61 -3.27
N ARG A 701 1.09 -2.47 -4.15
CA ARG A 701 1.23 -2.34 -5.62
C ARG A 701 0.03 -1.66 -6.26
N PRO A 702 0.22 -0.84 -7.31
CA PRO A 702 -0.88 -0.16 -7.97
C PRO A 702 -1.83 -1.14 -8.67
N ILE A 703 -3.14 -0.85 -8.61
CA ILE A 703 -4.22 -1.57 -9.29
C ILE A 703 -4.76 -0.69 -10.41
N GLY A 704 -4.58 -1.15 -11.65
CA GLY A 704 -5.08 -0.45 -12.82
C GLY A 704 -4.34 0.86 -13.13
N ARG A 705 -4.98 1.72 -13.94
CA ARG A 705 -4.47 3.04 -14.31
C ARG A 705 -4.92 4.13 -13.32
N PRO A 706 -4.14 5.22 -13.16
CA PRO A 706 -4.56 6.38 -12.38
C PRO A 706 -5.80 7.06 -12.93
N VAL A 707 -6.60 7.67 -12.05
CA VAL A 707 -7.66 8.63 -12.40
C VAL A 707 -7.10 10.04 -12.34
N TRP A 708 -6.87 10.66 -13.48
CA TRP A 708 -6.36 12.04 -13.54
C TRP A 708 -7.42 13.06 -13.13
N MET A 709 -6.99 14.07 -12.38
CA MET A 709 -7.84 15.21 -12.06
C MET A 709 -8.22 15.97 -13.35
N PRO A 710 -9.47 16.44 -13.47
CA PRO A 710 -9.93 17.13 -14.67
C PRO A 710 -9.24 18.49 -14.84
N ASN A 711 -9.15 18.95 -16.10
CA ASN A 711 -8.58 20.25 -16.49
C ASN A 711 -7.14 20.48 -16.01
N ASP A 712 -6.35 19.42 -15.91
CA ASP A 712 -4.95 19.44 -15.46
C ASP A 712 -4.75 20.12 -14.10
N ARG A 713 -5.75 20.00 -13.21
CA ARG A 713 -5.69 20.57 -11.87
C ARG A 713 -4.94 19.66 -10.91
N GLU A 714 -4.23 20.26 -9.96
CA GLU A 714 -3.67 19.53 -8.82
C GLU A 714 -4.76 19.03 -7.88
N THR A 715 -4.38 18.16 -6.95
CA THR A 715 -5.24 17.80 -5.82
C THR A 715 -4.45 17.84 -4.51
N TYR A 716 -5.11 18.39 -3.49
CA TYR A 716 -4.69 18.38 -2.09
C TYR A 716 -5.66 17.57 -1.20
N PHE A 717 -6.65 16.97 -1.86
CA PHE A 717 -7.86 16.46 -1.23
C PHE A 717 -7.67 14.99 -0.88
N SER A 718 -7.93 14.63 0.38
CA SER A 718 -7.95 13.22 0.79
C SER A 718 -9.28 12.57 0.37
N PRO A 719 -9.28 11.48 -0.42
CA PRO A 719 -10.52 10.86 -0.88
C PRO A 719 -11.29 10.27 0.29
N ILE A 720 -12.63 10.36 0.26
CA ILE A 720 -13.52 9.78 1.30
C ILE A 720 -14.69 9.02 0.68
N PHE A 721 -15.32 8.12 1.45
CA PHE A 721 -16.47 7.34 0.99
C PHE A 721 -17.80 7.89 1.47
N HIS A 722 -18.78 7.81 0.60
CA HIS A 722 -20.18 8.02 0.92
C HIS A 722 -21.00 6.79 0.57
N GLU A 723 -21.77 6.29 1.54
CA GLU A 723 -22.70 5.19 1.36
C GLU A 723 -24.14 5.70 1.37
N ARG A 724 -24.92 5.26 0.38
CA ARG A 724 -26.35 5.56 0.27
C ARG A 724 -27.21 4.47 0.89
N ARG A 725 -28.50 4.77 1.11
CA ARG A 725 -29.45 3.83 1.74
C ARG A 725 -29.57 2.48 1.00
N ASP A 726 -29.36 2.48 -0.32
CA ASP A 726 -29.41 1.26 -1.13
C ASP A 726 -28.09 0.46 -1.17
N GLY A 727 -27.07 0.90 -0.43
CA GLY A 727 -25.73 0.32 -0.41
C GLY A 727 -24.81 0.84 -1.52
N SER A 728 -25.24 1.84 -2.31
CA SER A 728 -24.36 2.42 -3.34
C SER A 728 -23.19 3.16 -2.70
N LEU A 729 -21.96 2.81 -3.11
CA LEU A 729 -20.73 3.43 -2.63
C LEU A 729 -20.17 4.44 -3.66
N TYR A 730 -19.90 5.65 -3.19
CA TYR A 730 -19.28 6.72 -3.96
C TYR A 730 -17.98 7.19 -3.30
N VAL A 731 -16.98 7.45 -4.12
CA VAL A 731 -15.74 8.14 -3.72
C VAL A 731 -15.93 9.62 -3.97
N LEU A 732 -15.78 10.43 -2.93
CA LEU A 732 -15.75 11.89 -3.00
C LEU A 732 -14.29 12.36 -3.09
N TYR A 733 -14.01 13.25 -4.04
CA TYR A 733 -12.66 13.79 -4.27
C TYR A 733 -12.71 15.23 -4.79
N GLY A 734 -11.61 15.96 -4.67
CA GLY A 734 -11.51 17.36 -5.08
C GLY A 734 -10.24 17.69 -5.85
N CYS A 735 -10.27 18.76 -6.62
CA CYS A 735 -9.12 19.30 -7.34
C CYS A 735 -9.02 20.83 -7.21
N GLY A 736 -7.93 21.39 -7.75
CA GLY A 736 -7.58 22.81 -7.66
C GLY A 736 -6.63 23.10 -6.49
N GLY A 737 -6.35 24.38 -6.26
CA GLY A 737 -5.39 24.82 -5.26
C GLY A 737 -5.66 26.24 -4.77
N GLU A 738 -4.69 26.83 -4.07
CA GLU A 738 -4.84 28.16 -3.45
C GLU A 738 -4.98 29.29 -4.45
N THR A 739 -4.55 29.10 -5.70
CA THR A 739 -4.50 30.15 -6.71
C THR A 739 -5.14 29.72 -8.03
N VAL A 740 -5.72 28.52 -8.08
CA VAL A 740 -6.31 27.93 -9.29
C VAL A 740 -7.68 27.33 -8.97
N ASP A 741 -8.60 27.43 -9.92
CA ASP A 741 -9.96 26.90 -9.80
C ASP A 741 -9.97 25.37 -9.66
N GLY A 742 -11.10 24.84 -9.21
CA GLY A 742 -11.24 23.41 -8.94
C GLY A 742 -12.67 22.96 -8.74
N SER A 743 -12.84 21.64 -8.70
CA SER A 743 -14.15 20.99 -8.62
C SER A 743 -14.20 20.00 -7.45
N PHE A 744 -15.39 19.86 -6.88
CA PHE A 744 -15.76 18.78 -5.98
C PHE A 744 -16.53 17.72 -6.78
N LEU A 745 -16.03 16.50 -6.73
CA LEU A 745 -16.37 15.42 -7.65
C LEU A 745 -16.73 14.16 -6.87
N ALA A 746 -17.53 13.31 -7.50
CA ALA A 746 -17.79 11.96 -7.03
C ALA A 746 -17.61 10.95 -8.16
N ILE A 747 -17.15 9.75 -7.85
CA ILE A 747 -17.15 8.61 -8.78
C ILE A 747 -17.71 7.39 -8.05
N SER A 748 -18.60 6.64 -8.71
CA SER A 748 -19.12 5.41 -8.10
C SER A 748 -18.04 4.34 -8.01
N LEU A 749 -18.06 3.48 -6.99
CA LEU A 749 -17.05 2.43 -6.86
C LEU A 749 -17.02 1.47 -8.07
N PRO A 750 -18.15 1.06 -8.67
CA PRO A 750 -18.13 0.29 -9.92
C PRO A 750 -17.53 1.07 -11.10
N ASP A 751 -17.81 2.36 -11.22
CA ASP A 751 -17.25 3.17 -12.30
C ASP A 751 -15.75 3.42 -12.11
N LEU A 752 -15.29 3.61 -10.87
CA LEU A 752 -13.87 3.64 -10.54
C LEU A 752 -13.20 2.33 -10.96
N TYR A 753 -13.78 1.18 -10.57
CA TYR A 753 -13.28 -0.13 -10.96
C TYR A 753 -13.21 -0.29 -12.48
N ARG A 754 -14.25 0.12 -13.21
CA ARG A 754 -14.26 0.10 -14.67
C ARG A 754 -13.22 1.03 -15.26
N TYR A 755 -13.08 2.23 -14.71
CA TYR A 755 -12.14 3.23 -15.19
C TYR A 755 -10.71 2.72 -15.04
N ILE A 756 -10.29 2.28 -13.86
CA ILE A 756 -8.91 1.84 -13.60
C ILE A 756 -8.55 0.58 -14.39
N ASN A 757 -9.52 -0.29 -14.68
CA ASN A 757 -9.32 -1.50 -15.49
C ASN A 757 -9.60 -1.30 -16.99
N ASN A 758 -9.96 -0.08 -17.42
CA ASN A 758 -10.35 0.24 -18.80
C ASN A 758 -11.45 -0.68 -19.35
N LEU A 759 -12.50 -0.90 -18.55
CA LEU A 759 -13.64 -1.75 -18.88
C LEU A 759 -14.81 -0.91 -19.44
N PRO A 760 -15.66 -1.51 -20.30
CA PRO A 760 -16.89 -0.86 -20.79
C PRO A 760 -17.86 -0.47 -19.67
N LYS A 761 -18.66 0.58 -19.89
CA LYS A 761 -19.63 1.11 -18.90
C LYS A 761 -20.72 0.09 -18.52
N ASP A 762 -21.05 -0.84 -19.41
CA ASP A 762 -22.00 -1.93 -19.20
C ASP A 762 -21.39 -3.17 -18.52
N HIS A 763 -20.08 -3.17 -18.27
CA HIS A 763 -19.43 -4.26 -17.54
C HIS A 763 -19.99 -4.38 -16.12
N HIS A 764 -20.47 -5.56 -15.75
CA HIS A 764 -20.98 -5.84 -14.42
C HIS A 764 -19.82 -6.03 -13.43
N VAL A 765 -19.77 -5.21 -12.38
CA VAL A 765 -18.82 -5.36 -11.27
C VAL A 765 -19.52 -6.16 -10.17
N PRO A 766 -19.07 -7.41 -9.88
CA PRO A 766 -19.72 -8.25 -8.89
C PRO A 766 -19.47 -7.74 -7.46
N ASN A 767 -20.30 -8.20 -6.51
CA ASN A 767 -20.15 -7.95 -5.07
C ASN A 767 -20.27 -6.49 -4.60
N LEU A 768 -20.82 -5.59 -5.42
CA LEU A 768 -21.15 -4.22 -5.03
C LEU A 768 -22.67 -4.03 -4.96
N PRO A 769 -23.25 -3.70 -3.78
CA PRO A 769 -24.68 -3.41 -3.65
C PRO A 769 -25.04 -2.03 -4.25
N GLY A 770 -26.33 -1.73 -4.40
CA GLY A 770 -26.81 -0.40 -4.81
C GLY A 770 -27.07 -0.17 -6.30
N LYS A 771 -27.56 1.03 -6.62
CA LYS A 771 -27.91 1.51 -7.96
C LYS A 771 -27.08 2.75 -8.34
N TYR A 772 -26.27 2.59 -9.38
CA TYR A 772 -25.26 3.58 -9.76
C TYR A 772 -25.60 4.42 -11.00
N ASN A 773 -26.83 4.32 -11.51
CA ASN A 773 -27.22 5.00 -12.76
C ASN A 773 -27.22 6.54 -12.62
N GLN A 774 -27.54 7.05 -11.44
CA GLN A 774 -27.55 8.46 -11.10
C GLN A 774 -27.57 8.63 -9.57
N TRP A 775 -27.09 9.77 -9.09
CA TRP A 775 -27.20 10.17 -7.70
C TRP A 775 -28.05 11.44 -7.62
N GLY A 776 -29.24 11.32 -7.05
CA GLY A 776 -30.25 12.37 -7.12
C GLY A 776 -30.61 12.73 -8.56
N SER A 777 -30.50 14.02 -8.88
CA SER A 777 -30.70 14.55 -10.25
C SER A 777 -29.46 14.54 -11.13
N LYS A 778 -28.28 14.21 -10.57
CA LYS A 778 -26.99 14.26 -11.26
C LYS A 778 -26.66 12.91 -11.88
N LYS A 779 -26.29 12.92 -13.16
CA LYS A 779 -25.87 11.71 -13.90
C LYS A 779 -24.35 11.70 -14.06
N PRO A 780 -23.70 10.53 -13.94
CA PRO A 780 -22.28 10.40 -14.20
C PRO A 780 -21.98 10.62 -15.68
N ASP A 781 -20.83 11.22 -15.96
CA ASP A 781 -20.31 11.45 -17.31
C ASP A 781 -19.88 10.14 -18.02
N SER A 782 -19.13 10.26 -19.13
CA SER A 782 -18.62 9.09 -19.86
C SER A 782 -17.63 8.25 -19.05
N ASN A 783 -16.91 8.87 -18.11
CA ASN A 783 -15.91 8.24 -17.26
C ASN A 783 -16.48 7.75 -15.92
N GLY A 784 -17.75 8.06 -15.62
CA GLY A 784 -18.41 7.67 -14.38
C GLY A 784 -18.37 8.73 -13.28
N THR A 785 -17.84 9.92 -13.58
CA THR A 785 -17.66 11.01 -12.62
C THR A 785 -18.88 11.93 -12.60
N ILE A 786 -19.22 12.43 -11.42
CA ILE A 786 -20.26 13.42 -11.16
C ILE A 786 -19.58 14.68 -10.62
N GLU A 787 -19.71 15.80 -11.32
CA GLU A 787 -19.33 17.12 -10.78
C GLU A 787 -20.46 17.65 -9.88
N ILE A 788 -20.19 17.69 -8.59
CA ILE A 788 -21.12 18.16 -7.56
C ILE A 788 -21.06 19.69 -7.52
N PHE A 789 -19.85 20.25 -7.40
CA PHE A 789 -19.61 21.68 -7.31
C PHE A 789 -18.34 22.09 -8.08
N LYS A 790 -18.31 23.32 -8.58
CA LYS A 790 -17.14 23.92 -9.22
C LYS A 790 -16.94 25.33 -8.69
N SER A 791 -15.77 25.58 -8.09
CA SER A 791 -15.34 26.94 -7.75
C SER A 791 -14.68 27.57 -8.98
N LYS A 792 -14.77 28.90 -9.10
CA LYS A 792 -14.26 29.66 -10.25
C LYS A 792 -12.83 30.16 -10.08
N ASN A 793 -12.40 30.36 -8.85
CA ASN A 793 -11.18 31.09 -8.53
C ASN A 793 -10.18 30.28 -7.70
N LYS A 794 -10.65 29.27 -6.96
CA LYS A 794 -9.85 28.50 -5.99
C LYS A 794 -10.25 27.02 -6.02
N GLY A 795 -9.45 26.17 -5.38
CA GLY A 795 -9.68 24.74 -5.31
C GLY A 795 -10.73 24.29 -4.29
N VAL A 796 -11.08 23.01 -4.39
CA VAL A 796 -11.73 22.26 -3.30
C VAL A 796 -10.69 21.31 -2.73
N MET A 797 -10.05 21.73 -1.63
CA MET A 797 -8.84 21.10 -1.10
C MET A 797 -9.09 20.29 0.18
N VAL A 798 -10.12 20.67 0.95
CA VAL A 798 -10.45 20.03 2.23
C VAL A 798 -11.55 18.98 2.02
N PRO A 799 -11.38 17.74 2.53
CA PRO A 799 -12.43 16.73 2.51
C PRO A 799 -13.72 17.21 3.21
N PRO A 800 -14.91 16.86 2.72
CA PRO A 800 -16.15 17.23 3.38
C PRO A 800 -16.36 16.41 4.65
N VAL A 801 -17.20 16.91 5.54
CA VAL A 801 -17.63 16.22 6.75
C VAL A 801 -18.93 15.49 6.47
N LEU A 802 -19.01 14.22 6.88
CA LEU A 802 -20.18 13.37 6.68
C LEU A 802 -20.94 13.21 8.01
N ALA A 803 -22.16 13.74 8.09
CA ALA A 803 -23.00 13.69 9.29
C ALA A 803 -24.48 13.56 8.90
N ASP A 804 -25.27 12.76 9.62
CA ASP A 804 -26.72 12.61 9.34
C ASP A 804 -27.48 13.80 9.96
N VAL A 805 -27.62 14.89 9.20
CA VAL A 805 -28.25 16.14 9.64
C VAL A 805 -29.77 16.05 9.44
N THR A 806 -30.21 15.40 8.36
CA THR A 806 -31.63 15.20 8.02
C THR A 806 -32.31 14.10 8.82
N LYS A 807 -31.54 13.25 9.52
CA LYS A 807 -31.99 12.09 10.29
C LYS A 807 -32.68 11.03 9.46
N ASP A 808 -32.25 10.88 8.22
CA ASP A 808 -32.84 9.92 7.30
C ASP A 808 -32.05 8.59 7.28
N GLY A 809 -30.97 8.50 8.08
CA GLY A 809 -30.09 7.34 8.16
C GLY A 809 -29.00 7.31 7.08
N VAL A 810 -28.90 8.32 6.23
CA VAL A 810 -27.82 8.54 5.27
C VAL A 810 -27.02 9.77 5.71
N LYS A 811 -25.69 9.70 5.63
CA LYS A 811 -24.84 10.82 6.04
C LYS A 811 -24.90 11.95 5.02
N ASP A 812 -25.27 13.16 5.44
CA ASP A 812 -25.25 14.37 4.62
C ASP A 812 -23.82 14.88 4.46
N ILE A 813 -23.57 15.66 3.40
CA ILE A 813 -22.23 16.04 2.96
C ILE A 813 -22.03 17.55 3.15
N LEU A 814 -21.22 17.93 4.14
CA LEU A 814 -20.81 19.33 4.34
C LEU A 814 -19.49 19.60 3.62
N MET A 815 -19.56 20.28 2.48
CA MET A 815 -18.39 20.64 1.66
C MET A 815 -17.92 22.06 1.98
N SER A 816 -16.61 22.21 2.16
CA SER A 816 -15.91 23.51 2.27
C SER A 816 -14.98 23.72 1.07
N SER A 817 -15.25 24.74 0.26
CA SER A 817 -14.33 25.21 -0.77
C SER A 817 -13.35 26.22 -0.19
N PHE A 818 -12.13 26.24 -0.72
CA PHE A 818 -11.07 27.12 -0.23
C PHE A 818 -11.41 28.61 -0.36
N ASP A 819 -12.31 28.97 -1.29
CA ASP A 819 -12.72 30.36 -1.51
C ASP A 819 -13.70 30.93 -0.45
N GLY A 820 -14.00 30.21 0.62
CA GLY A 820 -14.97 30.64 1.64
C GLY A 820 -16.39 30.14 1.43
N THR A 821 -16.64 29.29 0.41
CA THR A 821 -17.97 28.71 0.17
C THR A 821 -18.17 27.43 0.97
N MET A 822 -19.23 27.36 1.78
CA MET A 822 -19.70 26.16 2.45
C MET A 822 -21.08 25.75 1.95
N ILE A 823 -21.27 24.46 1.67
CA ILE A 823 -22.53 23.91 1.18
C ILE A 823 -22.83 22.61 1.91
N LEU A 824 -24.02 22.51 2.50
CA LEU A 824 -24.55 21.26 3.02
C LEU A 824 -25.45 20.62 1.96
N TYR A 825 -25.10 19.40 1.55
CA TYR A 825 -25.90 18.58 0.63
C TYR A 825 -26.57 17.44 1.38
N ASP A 826 -27.83 17.17 1.04
CA ASP A 826 -28.50 15.93 1.40
C ASP A 826 -27.75 14.73 0.79
N GLY A 827 -27.33 13.78 1.63
CA GLY A 827 -26.46 12.68 1.22
C GLY A 827 -27.15 11.66 0.30
N GLU A 828 -28.47 11.53 0.39
CA GLU A 828 -29.23 10.58 -0.43
C GLU A 828 -29.54 11.18 -1.82
N THR A 829 -29.81 12.48 -1.88
CA THR A 829 -30.37 13.16 -3.06
C THR A 829 -29.46 14.20 -3.71
N LEU A 830 -28.35 14.59 -3.07
CA LEU A 830 -27.49 15.72 -3.45
C LEU A 830 -28.21 17.07 -3.57
N ASN A 831 -29.39 17.21 -2.94
CA ASN A 831 -30.06 18.51 -2.88
C ASN A 831 -29.30 19.43 -1.92
N VAL A 832 -29.14 20.69 -2.30
CA VAL A 832 -28.57 21.70 -1.41
C VAL A 832 -29.56 22.00 -0.29
N LEU A 833 -29.17 21.73 0.95
CA LEU A 833 -29.94 22.09 2.15
C LEU A 833 -29.74 23.57 2.48
N TRP A 834 -28.49 24.04 2.47
CA TRP A 834 -28.15 25.45 2.58
C TRP A 834 -26.77 25.75 2.00
N THR A 835 -26.49 27.03 1.77
CA THR A 835 -25.20 27.54 1.30
C THR A 835 -24.84 28.81 2.06
N VAL A 836 -23.59 28.88 2.52
CA VAL A 836 -23.03 30.05 3.19
C VAL A 836 -21.75 30.45 2.47
N LYS A 837 -21.55 31.76 2.30
CA LYS A 837 -20.33 32.32 1.72
C LYS A 837 -19.69 33.27 2.73
N PHE A 838 -18.43 33.02 3.05
CA PHE A 838 -17.60 33.91 3.85
C PHE A 838 -16.65 34.67 2.93
N GLU A 839 -17.02 35.91 2.59
CA GLU A 839 -16.19 36.76 1.73
C GLU A 839 -14.85 37.08 2.40
N ASP A 840 -13.78 37.10 1.59
CA ASP A 840 -12.40 37.33 2.03
C ASP A 840 -11.93 36.36 3.13
N ARG A 841 -12.43 35.11 3.09
CA ARG A 841 -12.02 34.02 3.97
C ARG A 841 -11.56 32.81 3.19
N GLU A 842 -10.52 32.17 3.69
CA GLU A 842 -9.96 30.92 3.17
C GLU A 842 -9.70 29.95 4.34
N SER A 843 -9.73 28.64 4.11
CA SER A 843 -9.50 27.66 5.18
C SER A 843 -8.93 26.34 4.68
N TYR A 844 -8.02 25.79 5.48
CA TYR A 844 -7.51 24.42 5.37
C TYR A 844 -8.14 23.48 6.40
N SER A 845 -9.03 24.01 7.25
CA SER A 845 -9.56 23.30 8.41
C SER A 845 -10.81 22.50 8.07
N SER A 846 -10.89 21.28 8.61
CA SER A 846 -12.11 20.47 8.56
C SER A 846 -13.10 20.93 9.64
N PRO A 847 -14.40 21.10 9.31
CA PRO A 847 -15.44 21.39 10.31
C PRO A 847 -15.60 20.31 11.38
N SER A 848 -16.04 20.69 12.57
CA SER A 848 -16.40 19.78 13.65
C SER A 848 -17.93 19.70 13.83
N PRO A 849 -18.55 18.54 13.61
CA PRO A 849 -19.99 18.34 13.83
C PRO A 849 -20.31 18.04 15.30
N GLY A 850 -21.32 18.70 15.89
CA GLY A 850 -21.81 18.42 17.24
C GLY A 850 -23.10 19.15 17.57
N HIS A 851 -23.85 18.69 18.58
CA HIS A 851 -25.05 19.40 19.03
C HIS A 851 -24.69 20.61 19.90
N PHE A 852 -24.89 21.82 19.40
CA PHE A 852 -24.55 23.04 20.14
C PHE A 852 -25.77 23.73 20.74
N ASN A 853 -26.86 23.77 19.98
CA ASN A 853 -28.09 24.44 20.38
C ASN A 853 -29.15 23.44 20.91
N ASN A 854 -30.37 23.90 21.22
CA ASN A 854 -31.42 23.07 21.84
C ASN A 854 -32.28 22.27 20.85
N ASP A 855 -32.04 22.42 19.55
CA ASP A 855 -32.66 21.56 18.56
C ASP A 855 -31.98 20.19 18.55
N GLU A 856 -32.47 19.32 17.69
CA GLU A 856 -31.92 17.98 17.55
C GLU A 856 -31.03 17.83 16.32
N ILE A 857 -30.65 18.94 15.70
CA ILE A 857 -29.87 19.00 14.47
C ILE A 857 -28.39 19.16 14.86
N ILE A 858 -27.50 18.57 14.06
CA ILE A 858 -26.05 18.67 14.28
C ILE A 858 -25.59 20.03 13.76
N ASP A 859 -24.90 20.80 14.61
CA ASP A 859 -24.27 22.09 14.29
C ASP A 859 -22.80 21.89 13.93
N PHE A 860 -22.15 22.91 13.36
CA PHE A 860 -20.78 22.80 12.84
C PHE A 860 -19.86 23.92 13.33
N MET A 861 -18.78 23.58 14.03
CA MET A 861 -17.71 24.52 14.33
C MET A 861 -16.67 24.56 13.19
N VAL A 862 -16.23 25.75 12.80
CA VAL A 862 -15.31 25.98 11.68
C VAL A 862 -14.33 27.12 11.95
N HIS A 863 -13.13 27.01 11.39
CA HIS A 863 -12.13 28.07 11.34
C HIS A 863 -12.00 28.67 9.94
N TRP A 864 -12.02 30.00 9.86
CA TRP A 864 -11.84 30.76 8.62
C TRP A 864 -10.75 31.81 8.78
N SER A 865 -9.69 31.70 7.97
CA SER A 865 -8.61 32.69 7.95
C SER A 865 -9.01 33.87 7.09
N LYS A 866 -8.89 35.09 7.64
CA LYS A 866 -9.11 36.33 6.93
C LYS A 866 -7.88 36.76 6.15
N GLY A 867 -8.07 36.97 4.86
CA GLY A 867 -7.01 37.34 3.93
C GLY A 867 -7.09 36.49 2.68
N ALA A 868 -5.98 36.43 1.96
CA ALA A 868 -5.84 35.61 0.78
C ALA A 868 -4.43 35.04 0.75
N TRP A 869 -4.30 33.78 0.39
CA TRP A 869 -3.03 33.09 0.28
C TRP A 869 -2.00 33.94 -0.49
N PRO A 870 -0.74 34.04 0.01
CA PRO A 870 -0.21 33.35 1.19
C PRO A 870 -0.36 34.11 2.52
N PHE A 871 -1.12 35.21 2.57
CA PHE A 871 -1.15 36.12 3.73
C PHE A 871 -2.51 36.14 4.45
N TYR A 872 -2.48 35.88 5.75
CA TYR A 872 -3.63 35.94 6.64
C TYR A 872 -3.40 36.83 7.85
N ASN A 873 -4.48 37.39 8.36
CA ASN A 873 -4.44 38.41 9.40
C ASN A 873 -5.04 37.90 10.70
N THR A 874 -6.26 37.37 10.63
CA THR A 874 -7.05 36.92 11.77
C THR A 874 -7.71 35.59 11.44
N THR A 875 -8.12 34.84 12.46
CA THR A 875 -8.99 33.66 12.28
C THR A 875 -10.34 33.90 12.93
N ASP A 876 -11.40 33.58 12.21
CA ASP A 876 -12.76 33.52 12.74
C ASP A 876 -13.07 32.06 13.11
N THR A 877 -13.28 31.79 14.40
CA THR A 877 -13.86 30.54 14.92
C THR A 877 -15.37 30.71 14.99
N ILE A 878 -16.11 29.94 14.21
CA ILE A 878 -17.55 30.12 14.00
C ILE A 878 -18.29 28.81 14.31
N VAL A 879 -19.45 28.90 14.95
CA VAL A 879 -20.42 27.80 15.01
C VAL A 879 -21.59 28.13 14.10
N LEU A 880 -21.88 27.22 13.16
CA LEU A 880 -22.99 27.29 12.21
C LEU A 880 -24.14 26.40 12.64
N ASP A 881 -25.35 26.93 12.52
CA ASP A 881 -26.62 26.22 12.71
C ASP A 881 -26.77 25.16 11.62
N GLY A 882 -26.86 23.89 11.98
CA GLY A 882 -27.01 22.80 11.01
C GLY A 882 -28.29 22.90 10.18
N LYS A 883 -29.30 23.59 10.70
CA LYS A 883 -30.62 23.70 10.08
C LYS A 883 -30.63 24.62 8.86
N ASP A 884 -29.95 25.75 8.93
CA ASP A 884 -30.04 26.81 7.91
C ASP A 884 -28.71 27.54 7.63
N GLY A 885 -27.60 27.11 8.25
CA GLY A 885 -26.29 27.73 8.07
C GLY A 885 -26.13 29.08 8.77
N ALA A 886 -27.04 29.47 9.66
CA ALA A 886 -26.90 30.72 10.41
C ALA A 886 -25.71 30.67 11.37
N VAL A 887 -24.96 31.78 11.46
CA VAL A 887 -23.87 31.91 12.46
C VAL A 887 -24.49 32.02 13.86
N LEU A 888 -24.31 30.97 14.67
CA LEU A 888 -24.78 30.90 16.05
C LEU A 888 -23.80 31.60 17.02
N TRP A 889 -22.51 31.41 16.79
CA TRP A 889 -21.44 31.95 17.63
C TRP A 889 -20.22 32.28 16.77
N ASN A 890 -19.52 33.37 17.09
CA ASN A 890 -18.32 33.78 16.35
C ASN A 890 -17.30 34.45 17.29
N LEU A 891 -16.05 34.01 17.20
CA LEU A 891 -14.89 34.63 17.83
C LEU A 891 -13.84 34.95 16.77
N THR A 892 -13.41 36.21 16.70
CA THR A 892 -12.26 36.61 15.87
C THR A 892 -11.02 36.71 16.73
N SER A 893 -9.98 35.94 16.40
CA SER A 893 -8.65 36.02 17.02
C SER A 893 -7.83 37.17 16.42
N HIS A 894 -6.81 37.65 17.15
CA HIS A 894 -5.89 38.68 16.66
C HIS A 894 -4.79 38.14 15.74
N ARG A 895 -4.72 36.83 15.56
CA ARG A 895 -3.75 36.16 14.70
C ARG A 895 -4.38 34.98 13.98
N TYR A 896 -3.91 34.70 12.77
CA TYR A 896 -4.35 33.52 12.04
C TYR A 896 -3.89 32.22 12.71
N ASP A 897 -4.72 31.19 12.59
CA ASP A 897 -4.54 29.82 13.04
C ASP A 897 -5.27 28.92 12.01
N VAL A 898 -4.69 27.78 11.66
CA VAL A 898 -5.19 26.86 10.60
C VAL A 898 -5.49 25.47 11.15
N THR A 899 -5.90 25.39 12.41
CA THR A 899 -6.25 24.14 13.07
C THR A 899 -7.70 23.74 12.85
N SER A 900 -7.97 22.43 12.83
CA SER A 900 -9.34 21.91 12.81
C SER A 900 -9.84 21.69 14.23
N ASP A 901 -11.12 21.94 14.45
CA ASP A 901 -11.79 21.83 15.74
C ASP A 901 -12.14 20.39 16.08
N LEU A 902 -12.46 20.12 17.35
CA LEU A 902 -12.87 18.80 17.84
C LEU A 902 -14.19 18.86 18.62
N THR A 903 -14.94 17.75 18.56
CA THR A 903 -16.21 17.59 19.28
C THR A 903 -16.14 16.42 20.26
N VAL A 904 -16.46 16.67 21.52
CA VAL A 904 -16.58 15.65 22.56
C VAL A 904 -18.05 15.37 22.82
N LYS A 905 -18.50 14.16 22.53
CA LYS A 905 -19.90 13.76 22.75
C LYS A 905 -20.18 13.57 24.23
N THR A 906 -21.36 14.00 24.65
CA THR A 906 -21.79 13.86 26.04
C THR A 906 -23.02 12.97 26.19
N THR A 907 -23.29 12.53 27.42
CA THR A 907 -24.54 11.85 27.79
C THR A 907 -25.74 12.80 27.88
N SER A 908 -25.51 14.11 27.81
CA SER A 908 -26.56 15.11 27.87
C SER A 908 -27.32 15.15 26.55
N TRP A 909 -28.63 15.30 26.64
CA TRP A 909 -29.49 15.37 25.45
C TRP A 909 -29.18 16.61 24.62
N ASN A 910 -28.87 16.41 23.33
CA ASN A 910 -28.53 17.43 22.33
C ASN A 910 -27.57 18.50 22.86
N ARG A 911 -26.47 18.06 23.48
CA ARG A 911 -25.47 18.96 24.03
C ARG A 911 -24.12 18.28 24.00
N ASP A 912 -23.32 18.68 23.04
CA ASP A 912 -21.93 18.29 22.91
C ASP A 912 -21.01 19.46 23.28
N MET A 913 -19.74 19.13 23.53
CA MET A 913 -18.72 20.12 23.86
C MET A 913 -17.78 20.27 22.67
N PHE A 914 -17.59 21.50 22.20
CA PHE A 914 -16.56 21.80 21.22
C PHE A 914 -15.26 22.20 21.89
N MET A 915 -14.16 21.82 21.25
CA MET A 915 -12.80 22.21 21.60
C MET A 915 -12.16 22.92 20.43
N PHE A 916 -11.64 24.12 20.68
CA PHE A 916 -11.03 24.96 19.66
C PHE A 916 -9.76 25.62 20.18
N ARG A 917 -8.81 25.84 19.28
CA ARG A 917 -7.53 26.50 19.57
C ARG A 917 -7.59 27.95 19.13
N VAL A 918 -6.98 28.84 19.91
CA VAL A 918 -6.80 30.25 19.56
C VAL A 918 -5.34 30.64 19.75
N GLN A 919 -4.80 31.39 18.80
CA GLN A 919 -3.48 32.00 18.92
C GLN A 919 -3.55 33.51 19.09
N GLY A 920 -2.72 34.04 20.00
CA GLY A 920 -2.48 35.48 20.13
C GLY A 920 -3.66 36.29 20.67
N ARG A 921 -4.61 35.67 21.40
CA ARG A 921 -5.86 36.30 21.85
C ARG A 921 -5.69 37.62 22.61
N ASN A 922 -4.61 37.79 23.37
CA ASN A 922 -4.35 39.01 24.15
C ASN A 922 -3.22 39.89 23.56
N GLY A 923 -2.65 39.51 22.42
CA GLY A 923 -1.56 40.23 21.79
C GLY A 923 -2.08 41.33 20.85
N GLU A 924 -1.52 42.52 20.93
CA GLU A 924 -1.80 43.60 19.98
C GLU A 924 -0.79 43.53 18.82
N ASP A 925 -1.21 43.00 17.66
CA ASP A 925 -0.39 43.00 16.45
C ASP A 925 -0.62 44.29 15.63
N ILE A 926 0.40 45.14 15.55
CA ILE A 926 0.32 46.51 15.04
C ILE A 926 0.31 46.57 13.50
N THR A 927 0.67 45.48 12.78
CA THR A 927 0.67 45.45 11.30
C THR A 927 0.31 44.06 10.74
N HIS A 928 -0.82 44.01 10.04
CA HIS A 928 -1.70 42.85 9.81
C HIS A 928 -1.33 41.99 8.58
N SER A 929 -0.23 41.24 8.59
CA SER A 929 -0.04 40.20 7.55
C SER A 929 0.96 39.13 8.00
N GLY A 930 0.44 37.96 8.38
CA GLY A 930 1.24 36.75 8.54
C GLY A 930 1.23 35.93 7.25
N ALA A 931 2.38 35.63 6.68
CA ALA A 931 2.44 34.61 5.63
C ALA A 931 2.16 33.23 6.25
N ILE A 932 1.69 32.24 5.49
CA ILE A 932 1.63 30.84 5.93
C ILE A 932 3.04 30.22 5.92
N HIS A 933 3.39 29.43 6.93
CA HIS A 933 4.65 28.66 6.94
C HIS A 933 4.76 27.78 5.68
N GLY A 934 5.60 28.19 4.73
CA GLY A 934 5.80 27.47 3.46
C GLY A 934 6.30 28.34 2.31
N ALA A 935 5.99 29.64 2.31
CA ALA A 935 6.54 30.57 1.33
C ALA A 935 7.91 31.08 1.78
N THR A 936 8.96 30.69 1.03
CA THR A 936 10.29 31.30 0.97
C THR A 936 11.32 30.93 2.07
N GLY A 937 12.03 29.80 1.89
CA GLY A 937 13.37 29.65 2.49
C GLY A 937 13.90 28.22 2.66
N ILE A 938 15.19 28.04 2.37
CA ILE A 938 15.96 26.80 2.63
C ILE A 938 16.02 26.57 4.13
N GLN A 939 15.30 25.57 4.66
CA GLN A 939 15.27 25.25 6.09
C GLN A 939 16.43 24.32 6.46
N ARG A 940 17.31 24.75 7.37
CA ARG A 940 18.50 23.99 7.81
C ARG A 940 18.34 23.60 9.29
N VAL A 941 18.59 22.32 9.64
CA VAL A 941 18.29 21.72 10.96
C VAL A 941 19.37 21.96 12.02
N ILE A 942 18.91 22.24 13.26
CA ILE A 942 19.57 22.32 14.58
C ILE A 942 20.92 21.59 14.74
N ASN A 943 20.90 20.25 14.76
CA ASN A 943 21.98 19.44 15.30
C ASN A 943 22.13 18.05 14.64
N ARG A 944 23.30 17.43 14.84
CA ARG A 944 23.76 16.14 14.28
C ARG A 944 23.25 14.88 15.01
N ARG A 945 22.18 14.96 15.81
CA ARG A 945 21.77 13.82 16.66
C ARG A 945 20.57 13.10 16.05
N GLY A 946 20.80 11.85 15.67
CA GLY A 946 19.72 10.96 15.25
C GLY A 946 18.86 10.53 16.43
N LEU A 947 17.58 10.26 16.16
CA LEU A 947 16.61 9.60 17.06
C LEU A 947 17.04 8.20 17.55
N ASP A 948 18.26 7.75 17.26
CA ASP A 948 18.74 6.37 17.53
C ASP A 948 19.53 6.27 18.85
N ASN A 949 19.78 7.40 19.53
CA ASN A 949 20.30 7.38 20.89
C ASN A 949 19.13 7.33 21.88
N GLU A 950 18.83 6.11 22.38
CA GLU A 950 17.76 5.85 23.36
C GLU A 950 17.79 6.78 24.58
N ASP A 951 18.97 7.28 24.97
CA ASP A 951 19.18 8.20 26.09
C ASP A 951 18.73 9.65 25.83
N THR A 952 18.24 10.00 24.63
CA THR A 952 17.92 11.41 24.27
C THR A 952 16.45 11.72 24.01
N LEU A 953 15.55 10.74 24.14
CA LEU A 953 14.09 10.95 24.04
C LEU A 953 13.46 11.42 25.35
N LEU A 954 14.18 11.32 26.45
CA LEU A 954 13.78 11.73 27.79
C LEU A 954 14.88 12.64 28.33
N ASP A 955 14.49 13.72 29.03
CA ASP A 955 15.38 14.72 29.62
C ASP A 955 16.65 14.07 30.21
N GLY A 956 17.76 14.23 29.49
CA GLY A 956 19.06 13.63 29.78
C GLY A 956 20.19 14.60 29.46
N ASP A 957 20.64 15.28 30.52
CA ASP A 957 21.85 16.09 30.68
C ASP A 957 22.55 16.62 29.41
N ASP A 958 22.39 17.93 29.23
CA ASP A 958 23.31 18.91 28.64
C ASP A 958 24.74 18.40 28.38
N LYS A 959 24.99 17.89 27.18
CA LYS A 959 26.34 17.81 26.61
C LYS A 959 26.43 18.69 25.36
N GLU A 960 26.82 19.94 25.61
CA GLU A 960 27.81 20.77 24.88
C GLU A 960 27.67 21.13 23.38
N ASP A 961 26.57 20.86 22.67
CA ASP A 961 26.38 21.39 21.29
C ASP A 961 25.13 22.28 21.18
N GLY A 962 25.31 23.57 20.85
CA GLY A 962 24.19 24.50 20.63
C GLY A 962 23.33 24.78 21.86
N LEU A 963 23.95 24.81 23.05
CA LEU A 963 23.31 25.01 24.37
C LEU A 963 22.20 26.08 24.30
N ILE A 964 20.96 25.58 24.38
CA ILE A 964 19.76 26.35 24.63
C ILE A 964 19.64 26.45 26.15
N LEU A 965 19.97 27.60 26.72
CA LEU A 965 19.78 27.81 28.15
C LEU A 965 18.37 28.38 28.37
N PRO A 966 17.50 27.68 29.14
CA PRO A 966 16.29 28.30 29.65
C PRO A 966 16.67 29.45 30.58
N GLU A 967 15.85 30.50 30.65
CA GLU A 967 16.10 31.68 31.49
C GLU A 967 16.40 31.33 32.96
N SER A 968 15.80 30.24 33.46
CA SER A 968 16.02 29.72 34.82
C SER A 968 17.48 29.32 35.09
N HIS A 969 18.21 28.83 34.09
CA HIS A 969 19.62 28.44 34.18
C HIS A 969 20.59 29.64 34.20
N LEU A 970 20.14 30.83 33.76
CA LEU A 970 20.98 32.03 33.73
C LEU A 970 20.96 32.82 35.03
N LYS A 971 19.92 32.67 35.86
CA LYS A 971 19.86 33.31 37.19
C LYS A 971 20.98 32.85 38.13
N SER A 972 21.54 31.65 37.94
CA SER A 972 22.68 31.14 38.72
C SER A 972 24.06 31.56 38.19
N LYS A 973 24.16 31.97 36.91
CA LYS A 973 25.44 32.29 36.21
C LYS A 973 25.57 33.76 35.77
N ARG A 974 24.78 34.66 36.37
CA ARG A 974 24.62 36.10 36.04
C ARG A 974 25.89 36.99 35.97
N ARG A 975 27.12 36.45 36.07
CA ARG A 975 28.35 37.27 36.08
C ARG A 975 29.11 37.40 34.77
N VAL A 976 28.88 36.58 33.74
CA VAL A 976 29.44 36.85 32.38
C VAL A 976 28.54 36.18 31.35
N ILE A 977 27.57 36.89 30.77
CA ILE A 977 27.01 36.48 29.47
C ILE A 977 28.08 36.86 28.45
N ASP A 978 28.86 35.85 28.06
CA ASP A 978 29.94 35.95 27.08
C ASP A 978 29.41 36.49 25.74
N ALA A 979 30.26 37.12 24.93
CA ALA A 979 29.92 37.71 23.62
C ALA A 979 29.47 36.68 22.55
N ASN A 980 29.23 35.44 22.98
CA ASN A 980 28.95 34.25 22.19
C ASN A 980 27.47 33.79 22.26
N TYR A 981 26.64 34.46 23.06
CA TYR A 981 25.20 34.15 23.20
C TYR A 981 24.33 35.21 22.52
N ILE A 982 23.27 34.76 21.86
CA ILE A 982 22.25 35.60 21.24
C ILE A 982 20.95 35.47 22.04
N GLU A 983 20.31 36.61 22.33
CA GLU A 983 19.04 36.74 23.06
C GLU A 983 18.05 37.59 22.24
N CYS A 984 16.75 37.38 22.47
CA CYS A 984 15.72 38.21 21.90
C CYS A 984 14.55 38.55 22.83
N GLU A 985 13.92 39.69 22.56
CA GLU A 985 12.70 40.13 23.24
C GLU A 985 11.63 40.54 22.22
N THR A 986 10.48 39.85 22.27
CA THR A 986 9.23 40.20 21.57
C THR A 986 8.07 40.17 22.58
N ASP A 987 6.90 40.67 22.17
CA ASP A 987 5.67 40.42 22.91
C ASP A 987 5.30 38.93 22.79
N GLN A 988 5.57 38.18 23.85
CA GLN A 988 5.32 36.74 23.93
C GLN A 988 3.82 36.40 23.92
N THR A 989 2.96 37.37 24.25
CA THR A 989 1.50 37.15 24.34
C THR A 989 0.86 36.94 22.96
N VAL A 990 1.40 37.56 21.91
CA VAL A 990 0.99 37.38 20.50
C VAL A 990 1.22 35.94 19.99
N PHE A 991 2.14 35.21 20.63
CA PHE A 991 2.51 33.83 20.27
C PHE A 991 1.86 32.78 21.17
N THR A 992 1.01 33.19 22.11
CA THR A 992 0.36 32.25 23.03
C THR A 992 -0.70 31.44 22.30
N ALA A 993 -0.54 30.13 22.31
CA ALA A 993 -1.54 29.16 21.89
C ALA A 993 -2.36 28.72 23.11
N GLU A 994 -3.69 28.81 23.00
CA GLU A 994 -4.63 28.42 24.05
C GLU A 994 -5.64 27.40 23.46
N LEU A 995 -6.01 26.40 24.25
CA LEU A 995 -7.06 25.43 23.93
C LEU A 995 -8.26 25.67 24.84
N PHE A 996 -9.43 25.85 24.27
CA PHE A 996 -10.67 26.13 24.97
C PHE A 996 -11.70 25.02 24.79
N ALA A 997 -12.50 24.78 25.83
CA ALA A 997 -13.74 24.04 25.77
C ALA A 997 -14.94 24.98 25.88
N ILE A 998 -15.92 24.77 25.02
CA ILE A 998 -17.13 25.58 24.96
C ILE A 998 -18.38 24.73 24.71
N ASP A 999 -19.47 25.18 25.29
CA ASP A 999 -20.83 24.79 24.94
C ASP A 999 -21.77 26.00 25.12
N ARG A 1000 -23.07 25.77 24.98
CA ARG A 1000 -24.09 26.83 25.15
C ARG A 1000 -24.16 27.47 26.54
N THR A 1001 -23.50 26.91 27.56
CA THR A 1001 -23.45 27.49 28.93
C THR A 1001 -22.24 28.40 29.15
N THR A 1002 -21.20 28.27 28.34
CA THR A 1002 -19.94 29.01 28.49
C THR A 1002 -19.62 29.95 27.32
N LEU A 1003 -20.64 30.37 26.55
CA LEU A 1003 -20.52 31.15 25.31
C LEU A 1003 -19.60 32.38 25.36
N ARG A 1004 -19.52 33.07 26.50
CA ARG A 1004 -18.67 34.26 26.70
C ARG A 1004 -17.47 34.01 27.59
N ASN A 1005 -17.47 32.90 28.32
CA ASN A 1005 -16.47 32.53 29.33
C ASN A 1005 -16.13 31.05 29.19
N PRO A 1006 -15.57 30.60 28.05
CA PRO A 1006 -15.16 29.22 27.85
C PRO A 1006 -14.11 28.80 28.88
N ILE A 1007 -13.99 27.48 29.06
CA ILE A 1007 -13.00 26.91 29.97
C ILE A 1007 -11.68 26.76 29.23
N LYS A 1008 -10.63 27.41 29.71
CA LYS A 1008 -9.28 27.21 29.18
C LYS A 1008 -8.74 25.88 29.70
N LEU A 1009 -8.46 24.95 28.78
CA LEU A 1009 -7.97 23.61 29.09
C LEU A 1009 -6.44 23.56 29.14
N TRP A 1010 -5.78 24.30 28.25
CA TRP A 1010 -4.33 24.28 28.09
C TRP A 1010 -3.84 25.58 27.47
N GLU A 1011 -2.60 25.98 27.78
CA GLU A 1011 -1.94 27.11 27.13
C GLU A 1011 -0.43 26.90 27.03
N LYS A 1012 0.18 27.46 25.98
CA LYS A 1012 1.63 27.58 25.84
C LYS A 1012 1.98 28.87 25.11
N GLY A 1013 2.79 29.69 25.78
CA GLY A 1013 3.37 30.90 25.21
C GLY A 1013 4.65 30.63 24.41
N SER A 1014 5.16 31.65 23.73
CA SER A 1014 6.56 31.62 23.28
C SER A 1014 7.50 31.66 24.47
N GLU A 1015 8.66 31.02 24.34
CA GLU A 1015 9.70 31.01 25.37
C GLU A 1015 10.95 31.76 24.88
N LYS A 1016 11.62 32.46 25.81
CA LYS A 1016 12.92 33.09 25.57
C LYS A 1016 14.01 32.03 25.65
N PHE A 1017 14.91 32.02 24.68
CA PHE A 1017 16.07 31.13 24.67
C PHE A 1017 17.35 31.90 24.39
N TYR A 1018 18.42 31.39 25.00
CA TYR A 1018 19.77 31.87 24.75
C TYR A 1018 20.49 30.83 23.92
N TYR A 1019 20.93 31.23 22.71
CA TYR A 1019 21.60 30.33 21.78
C TYR A 1019 23.09 30.65 21.71
N LYS A 1020 23.93 29.63 21.93
CA LYS A 1020 25.39 29.74 21.77
C LYS A 1020 25.78 29.46 20.31
N LEU A 1021 26.33 30.46 19.62
CA LEU A 1021 26.82 30.28 18.24
C LEU A 1021 28.03 29.33 18.18
N THR A 1022 27.89 28.22 17.45
CA THR A 1022 29.01 27.31 17.14
C THR A 1022 29.91 27.87 16.02
N ASN A 1023 31.12 27.32 15.85
CA ASN A 1023 31.99 27.69 14.73
C ASN A 1023 31.36 27.36 13.36
N SER A 1024 30.56 26.29 13.29
CA SER A 1024 29.78 25.95 12.10
C SER A 1024 28.67 26.97 11.84
N ASP A 1025 27.97 27.42 12.88
CA ASP A 1025 26.91 28.43 12.73
C ASP A 1025 27.50 29.77 12.27
N ARG A 1026 28.67 30.16 12.80
CA ARG A 1026 29.38 31.37 12.33
C ARG A 1026 29.75 31.29 10.86
N LYS A 1027 30.31 30.15 10.44
CA LYS A 1027 30.61 29.92 9.02
C LYS A 1027 29.34 29.99 8.15
N LEU A 1028 28.23 29.43 8.63
CA LEU A 1028 26.94 29.47 7.95
C LEU A 1028 26.43 30.91 7.80
N VAL A 1029 26.50 31.70 8.87
CA VAL A 1029 26.19 33.14 8.88
C VAL A 1029 27.04 33.87 7.85
N ASP A 1030 28.36 33.65 7.83
CA ASP A 1030 29.28 34.29 6.88
C ASP A 1030 29.01 33.88 5.43
N ASP A 1031 28.67 32.60 5.18
CA ASP A 1031 28.33 32.10 3.85
C ASP A 1031 27.00 32.69 3.35
N VAL A 1032 26.02 32.88 4.24
CA VAL A 1032 24.74 33.54 3.94
C VAL A 1032 24.97 35.02 3.60
N LYS A 1033 25.78 35.73 4.39
CA LYS A 1033 26.17 37.12 4.09
C LYS A 1033 26.84 37.27 2.73
N LYS A 1034 27.76 36.36 2.39
CA LYS A 1034 28.41 36.37 1.07
C LYS A 1034 27.44 36.12 -0.07
N LYS A 1035 26.40 35.29 0.15
CA LYS A 1035 25.44 34.92 -0.88
C LYS A 1035 24.40 36.00 -1.14
N TYR A 1036 23.85 36.61 -0.11
CA TYR A 1036 22.73 37.57 -0.22
C TYR A 1036 23.18 39.04 -0.08
N GLY A 1037 24.39 39.29 0.40
CA GLY A 1037 24.99 40.63 0.53
C GLY A 1037 24.52 41.40 1.77
N GLU A 1038 25.28 42.45 2.10
CA GLU A 1038 25.01 43.34 3.25
C GLU A 1038 23.90 44.38 2.97
N ASN A 1039 23.44 44.47 1.71
CA ASN A 1039 22.44 45.45 1.25
C ASN A 1039 21.00 44.92 1.25
N HIS A 1040 20.77 43.63 1.48
CA HIS A 1040 19.43 43.02 1.44
C HIS A 1040 18.77 43.08 2.83
N THR A 1041 18.44 44.29 3.28
CA THR A 1041 17.63 44.45 4.49
C THR A 1041 16.19 44.06 4.14
N MET A 1042 15.84 42.79 4.37
CA MET A 1042 14.44 42.38 4.27
C MET A 1042 13.61 43.24 5.23
N THR A 1043 12.54 43.84 4.70
CA THR A 1043 11.61 44.68 5.44
C THR A 1043 10.91 43.85 6.54
N GLU A 1044 10.42 44.52 7.60
CA GLU A 1044 9.65 43.85 8.66
C GLU A 1044 8.35 43.19 8.15
N ASN A 1045 7.89 43.56 6.94
CA ASN A 1045 6.74 42.97 6.26
C ASN A 1045 7.13 41.75 5.40
N GLU A 1046 8.36 41.69 4.91
CA GLU A 1046 8.92 40.51 4.21
C GLU A 1046 9.34 39.41 5.20
N VAL A 1047 9.30 39.70 6.50
CA VAL A 1047 9.66 38.77 7.58
C VAL A 1047 8.62 38.79 8.72
N PRO A 1048 7.45 38.14 8.54
CA PRO A 1048 6.39 38.14 9.55
C PRO A 1048 6.77 37.51 10.90
N TRP A 1049 7.78 36.64 10.91
CA TRP A 1049 8.05 35.67 11.98
C TRP A 1049 8.97 36.14 13.11
N SER A 1050 9.48 37.37 13.06
CA SER A 1050 10.55 37.80 13.98
C SER A 1050 10.54 39.30 14.29
N ARG A 1051 9.40 39.84 14.73
CA ARG A 1051 9.35 41.22 15.24
C ARG A 1051 9.91 41.31 16.66
N GLY A 1052 11.21 41.16 16.80
CA GLY A 1052 11.96 41.50 18.02
C GLY A 1052 12.64 42.85 17.90
N LYS A 1053 12.81 43.56 19.02
CA LYS A 1053 13.60 44.80 19.05
C LYS A 1053 15.02 44.49 18.53
N ARG A 1054 15.41 45.10 17.40
CA ARG A 1054 16.76 44.96 16.83
C ARG A 1054 17.73 45.92 17.56
N GLU A 1055 18.83 45.39 18.08
CA GLU A 1055 20.00 46.21 18.41
C GLU A 1055 20.91 46.28 17.18
N ALA A 1056 21.26 47.49 16.74
CA ALA A 1056 22.13 47.68 15.58
C ALA A 1056 23.51 47.03 15.80
N GLY A 1057 23.96 46.21 14.84
CA GLY A 1057 25.28 45.59 14.85
C GLY A 1057 25.42 44.26 15.60
N LYS A 1058 24.31 43.59 15.99
CA LYS A 1058 24.33 42.26 16.61
C LYS A 1058 23.60 41.20 15.76
N PRO A 1059 24.08 39.93 15.73
CA PRO A 1059 23.37 38.82 15.09
C PRO A 1059 22.05 38.49 15.80
N PHE A 1060 21.07 37.98 15.06
CA PHE A 1060 19.63 38.12 15.37
C PHE A 1060 19.05 37.12 16.36
N CYS A 1061 18.03 37.60 17.06
CA CYS A 1061 16.89 36.95 17.72
C CYS A 1061 16.65 35.44 17.52
N ILE A 1062 16.48 34.68 18.62
CA ILE A 1062 15.80 33.37 18.63
C ILE A 1062 14.70 33.39 19.68
N LEU A 1063 13.47 33.14 19.25
CA LEU A 1063 12.33 32.78 20.11
C LEU A 1063 11.74 31.50 19.57
N THR A 1064 11.37 30.57 20.45
CA THR A 1064 10.51 29.48 20.00
C THR A 1064 9.07 29.84 20.25
N GLN A 1065 8.28 29.81 19.20
CA GLN A 1065 6.85 30.09 19.23
C GLN A 1065 6.07 28.86 18.79
N PRO A 1066 4.87 28.62 19.34
CA PRO A 1066 3.91 27.68 18.79
C PRO A 1066 3.65 27.91 17.30
N ASP A 1067 3.80 26.86 16.50
CA ASP A 1067 3.39 26.81 15.09
C ASP A 1067 1.86 26.86 14.98
N GLU A 1068 1.33 27.39 13.88
CA GLU A 1068 -0.11 27.43 13.61
C GLU A 1068 -0.72 26.07 13.19
N ARG A 1069 0.08 25.03 12.93
CA ARG A 1069 -0.35 23.71 12.41
C ARG A 1069 -0.31 22.59 13.46
N THR A 1070 -0.86 22.83 14.64
CA THR A 1070 -0.85 21.86 15.74
C THR A 1070 -1.99 20.85 15.63
N THR A 1071 -1.73 19.60 16.00
CA THR A 1071 -2.74 18.54 16.02
C THR A 1071 -3.04 18.09 17.44
N GLY A 1072 -4.04 17.23 17.62
CA GLY A 1072 -4.37 16.67 18.91
C GLY A 1072 -5.20 15.41 18.78
N ALA A 1073 -5.45 14.76 19.91
CA ALA A 1073 -6.38 13.66 20.04
C ALA A 1073 -6.93 13.64 21.46
N PHE A 1074 -7.93 12.79 21.69
CA PHE A 1074 -8.43 12.49 23.01
C PHE A 1074 -8.90 11.04 23.05
N GLY A 1075 -8.82 10.43 24.22
CA GLY A 1075 -9.06 9.00 24.42
C GLY A 1075 -8.61 8.57 25.81
N ASP A 1076 -8.82 7.30 26.15
CA ASP A 1076 -8.41 6.76 27.45
C ASP A 1076 -7.01 6.15 27.32
N VAL A 1077 -5.98 6.98 27.51
CA VAL A 1077 -4.58 6.57 27.28
C VAL A 1077 -3.88 6.03 28.53
N ASP A 1078 -4.51 6.13 29.70
CA ASP A 1078 -4.00 5.52 30.93
C ASP A 1078 -4.90 4.43 31.53
N GLY A 1079 -5.99 4.10 30.83
CA GLY A 1079 -6.91 3.01 31.11
C GLY A 1079 -7.87 3.30 32.27
N ASP A 1080 -7.91 4.52 32.82
CA ASP A 1080 -8.70 4.86 34.01
C ASP A 1080 -10.20 4.98 33.74
N GLY A 1081 -10.61 4.88 32.48
CA GLY A 1081 -12.00 4.98 32.02
C GLY A 1081 -12.49 6.42 31.82
N GLU A 1082 -11.66 7.43 32.08
CA GLU A 1082 -11.91 8.83 31.75
C GLU A 1082 -11.21 9.22 30.44
N LEU A 1083 -11.68 10.30 29.80
CA LEU A 1083 -11.02 10.83 28.61
C LEU A 1083 -9.82 11.70 29.01
N ASP A 1084 -8.69 11.44 28.37
CA ASP A 1084 -7.51 12.29 28.36
C ASP A 1084 -7.43 13.13 27.08
N VAL A 1085 -6.76 14.27 27.18
CA VAL A 1085 -6.44 15.15 26.06
C VAL A 1085 -4.96 15.02 25.73
N ILE A 1086 -4.68 14.82 24.44
CA ILE A 1086 -3.35 14.77 23.87
C ILE A 1086 -3.17 16.00 22.99
N VAL A 1087 -2.23 16.87 23.34
CA VAL A 1087 -1.90 18.07 22.54
C VAL A 1087 -0.54 17.86 21.90
N ASN A 1088 -0.48 17.92 20.57
CA ASN A 1088 0.76 17.94 19.80
C ASN A 1088 1.07 19.38 19.39
N LEU A 1089 2.15 19.92 19.95
CA LEU A 1089 2.59 21.28 19.72
C LEU A 1089 3.97 21.30 19.07
N VAL A 1090 4.05 21.76 17.82
CA VAL A 1090 5.33 22.13 17.23
C VAL A 1090 5.68 23.55 17.65
N SER A 1091 6.91 23.75 18.09
CA SER A 1091 7.50 25.07 18.33
C SER A 1091 8.61 25.35 17.33
N VAL A 1092 8.59 26.55 16.76
CA VAL A 1092 9.55 26.97 15.71
C VAL A 1092 10.41 28.11 16.25
N GLY A 1093 11.73 27.98 16.09
CA GLY A 1093 12.68 29.08 16.33
C GLY A 1093 13.55 29.34 15.11
N VAL A 1094 13.78 30.61 14.78
CA VAL A 1094 14.54 31.02 13.58
C VAL A 1094 15.79 31.78 13.99
N LEU A 1095 16.95 31.42 13.41
CA LEU A 1095 18.21 32.15 13.51
C LEU A 1095 18.46 32.97 12.24
N ARG A 1096 18.90 34.21 12.39
CA ARG A 1096 19.23 35.14 11.29
C ARG A 1096 20.57 35.85 11.51
N ASP A 1097 21.13 36.40 10.44
CA ASP A 1097 22.30 37.28 10.51
C ASP A 1097 21.91 38.74 10.75
N GLU A 1098 22.86 39.64 11.00
CA GLU A 1098 22.61 41.08 11.29
C GLU A 1098 21.89 41.88 10.18
N TYR A 1099 21.68 41.30 8.99
CA TYR A 1099 20.98 41.91 7.86
C TYR A 1099 19.57 41.33 7.66
N ALA A 1100 19.11 40.47 8.57
CA ALA A 1100 17.84 39.74 8.52
C ALA A 1100 17.80 38.58 7.53
N ASN A 1101 18.93 38.16 6.98
CA ASN A 1101 18.97 36.98 6.13
C ASN A 1101 18.71 35.73 6.96
N PHE A 1102 17.92 34.82 6.41
CA PHE A 1102 17.65 33.52 7.03
C PHE A 1102 18.92 32.67 7.10
N VAL A 1103 19.27 32.20 8.30
CA VAL A 1103 20.44 31.34 8.52
C VAL A 1103 20.00 29.90 8.77
N LYS A 1104 19.08 29.70 9.73
CA LYS A 1104 18.72 28.36 10.22
C LYS A 1104 17.37 28.36 10.96
N MET A 1105 16.74 27.19 11.09
CA MET A 1105 15.50 27.02 11.86
C MET A 1105 15.58 25.78 12.77
N LYS A 1106 14.94 25.85 13.93
CA LYS A 1106 14.76 24.75 14.88
C LYS A 1106 13.29 24.44 15.01
N PHE A 1107 12.97 23.14 14.98
CA PHE A 1107 11.66 22.61 15.30
C PHE A 1107 11.79 21.75 16.54
N ASP A 1108 10.91 21.94 17.51
CA ASP A 1108 10.75 20.99 18.60
C ASP A 1108 9.28 20.59 18.65
N THR A 1109 9.01 19.30 18.83
CA THR A 1109 7.66 18.76 19.01
C THR A 1109 7.45 18.44 20.47
N ASP A 1110 6.41 19.00 21.08
CA ASP A 1110 5.98 18.70 22.43
C ASP A 1110 4.63 17.97 22.40
N ILE A 1111 4.58 16.81 23.05
CA ILE A 1111 3.36 16.03 23.23
C ILE A 1111 2.97 16.11 24.70
N TYR A 1112 1.78 16.65 24.98
CA TYR A 1112 1.22 16.77 26.33
C TYR A 1112 0.07 15.79 26.50
N LYS A 1113 -0.01 15.15 27.67
CA LYS A 1113 -1.16 14.33 28.09
C LYS A 1113 -1.70 14.88 29.41
N PHE A 1114 -3.01 15.10 29.48
CA PHE A 1114 -3.70 15.46 30.73
C PHE A 1114 -5.16 15.01 30.74
N SER A 1115 -5.71 14.75 31.92
CA SER A 1115 -7.12 14.34 32.08
C SER A 1115 -8.06 15.49 31.71
N LEU A 1116 -9.04 15.22 30.82
CA LEU A 1116 -10.05 16.20 30.41
C LEU A 1116 -10.92 16.64 31.59
N SER A 1117 -11.30 15.68 32.44
CA SER A 1117 -12.17 15.93 33.59
C SER A 1117 -11.48 16.84 34.63
N ASP A 1118 -10.16 16.71 34.80
CA ASP A 1118 -9.39 17.58 35.69
C ASP A 1118 -9.16 18.95 35.07
N ALA A 1119 -8.85 19.00 33.78
CA ALA A 1119 -8.67 20.26 33.05
C ALA A 1119 -9.95 21.10 33.05
N LEU A 1120 -11.12 20.47 32.94
CA LEU A 1120 -12.40 21.18 33.07
C LEU A 1120 -12.64 21.69 34.50
N ARG A 1121 -12.40 20.83 35.50
CA ARG A 1121 -12.63 21.17 36.91
C ARG A 1121 -11.76 22.35 37.39
N HIS A 1122 -10.50 22.38 36.98
CA HIS A 1122 -9.53 23.40 37.41
C HIS A 1122 -9.35 24.53 36.39
N GLY A 1123 -9.87 24.35 35.18
CA GLY A 1123 -9.75 25.30 34.08
C GLY A 1123 -10.40 26.65 34.42
N ALA A 1124 -9.67 27.71 34.13
CA ALA A 1124 -10.14 29.07 34.32
C ALA A 1124 -11.20 29.41 33.28
N GLN A 1125 -12.34 29.94 33.73
CA GLN A 1125 -13.28 30.63 32.86
C GLN A 1125 -12.61 31.90 32.33
N THR A 1126 -12.42 31.96 31.03
CA THR A 1126 -11.66 33.03 30.39
C THR A 1126 -12.63 33.87 29.57
N PRO A 1127 -12.83 35.16 29.89
CA PRO A 1127 -13.69 36.02 29.10
C PRO A 1127 -13.16 36.17 27.67
N ILE A 1128 -14.07 36.01 26.70
CA ILE A 1128 -13.78 36.23 25.29
C ILE A 1128 -14.84 37.13 24.66
N ASN A 1129 -14.40 37.96 23.71
CA ASN A 1129 -15.29 38.87 22.99
C ASN A 1129 -15.96 38.15 21.81
N ALA A 1130 -16.89 37.25 22.11
CA ALA A 1130 -17.64 36.51 21.10
C ALA A 1130 -18.99 37.17 20.76
N THR A 1131 -19.35 37.11 19.48
CA THR A 1131 -20.70 37.43 19.00
C THR A 1131 -21.59 36.21 19.19
N VAL A 1132 -22.73 36.41 19.84
CA VAL A 1132 -23.69 35.34 20.17
C VAL A 1132 -25.01 35.64 19.48
N HIS A 1133 -25.50 34.70 18.69
CA HIS A 1133 -26.76 34.82 17.98
C HIS A 1133 -27.96 34.77 18.95
N ARG A 1134 -29.05 35.49 18.63
CA ARG A 1134 -30.24 35.56 19.48
C ARG A 1134 -30.95 34.21 19.71
N ARG A 1135 -30.69 33.22 18.83
CA ARG A 1135 -31.22 31.84 18.97
C ARG A 1135 -30.56 31.09 20.13
N LEU A 1136 -29.31 31.42 20.47
CA LEU A 1136 -28.64 30.89 21.64
C LEU A 1136 -29.14 31.62 22.89
N LYS A 1137 -30.19 31.09 23.51
CA LYS A 1137 -30.63 31.56 24.81
C LYS A 1137 -29.82 30.86 25.89
N TYR A 1138 -29.27 31.64 26.82
CA TYR A 1138 -28.75 31.12 28.07
C TYR A 1138 -29.90 30.45 28.83
N LEU A 1139 -29.71 29.20 29.25
CA LEU A 1139 -30.67 28.47 30.07
C LEU A 1139 -30.15 28.47 31.51
N ASP A 1140 -30.76 29.29 32.37
CA ASP A 1140 -30.33 29.52 33.76
C ASP A 1140 -30.28 28.25 34.63
N ASN A 1141 -30.93 27.16 34.19
CA ASN A 1141 -31.04 25.89 34.93
C ASN A 1141 -30.21 24.74 34.33
N GLU A 1142 -29.33 25.01 33.36
CA GLU A 1142 -28.45 23.97 32.82
C GLU A 1142 -27.22 23.75 33.69
N ASN A 1143 -26.85 22.48 33.84
CA ASN A 1143 -25.64 22.07 34.53
C ASN A 1143 -24.39 22.71 33.88
N ASP A 1144 -23.43 23.16 34.71
CA ASP A 1144 -22.15 23.71 34.28
C ASP A 1144 -21.39 22.66 33.42
N ILE A 1145 -20.72 23.12 32.36
CA ILE A 1145 -19.86 22.30 31.48
C ILE A 1145 -18.91 21.37 32.26
N ARG A 1146 -18.45 21.78 33.46
CA ARG A 1146 -17.58 21.01 34.36
C ARG A 1146 -18.21 19.74 34.95
N THR A 1147 -19.53 19.64 34.87
CA THR A 1147 -20.30 18.51 35.40
C THR A 1147 -20.81 17.58 34.31
N LEU A 1148 -20.46 17.86 33.04
CA LEU A 1148 -20.80 17.00 31.92
C LEU A 1148 -20.19 15.62 32.10
N LYS A 1149 -20.99 14.61 31.75
CA LYS A 1149 -20.52 13.22 31.65
C LYS A 1149 -20.36 12.88 30.18
N PHE A 1150 -19.16 12.47 29.82
CA PHE A 1150 -18.81 12.11 28.45
C PHE A 1150 -19.27 10.70 28.11
N LEU A 1151 -19.53 10.44 26.83
CA LEU A 1151 -19.67 9.07 26.35
C LEU A 1151 -18.33 8.34 26.45
N SER A 1152 -18.39 7.02 26.65
CA SER A 1152 -17.21 6.16 26.64
C SER A 1152 -16.51 6.18 25.29
N MET A 1153 -15.22 5.87 25.27
CA MET A 1153 -14.35 5.90 24.08
C MET A 1153 -14.95 5.18 22.85
N ASP A 1154 -15.59 4.03 23.05
CA ASP A 1154 -16.26 3.23 22.01
C ASP A 1154 -17.51 3.89 21.40
N LYS A 1155 -18.08 4.88 22.08
CA LYS A 1155 -19.28 5.64 21.68
C LYS A 1155 -18.97 7.05 21.20
N GLN A 1156 -17.70 7.41 21.27
CA GLN A 1156 -17.24 8.64 20.68
C GLN A 1156 -16.98 8.41 19.19
N SER A 1157 -17.35 9.39 18.36
CA SER A 1157 -17.17 9.31 16.91
C SER A 1157 -16.50 10.58 16.43
N TRP A 1158 -15.26 10.47 15.96
CA TRP A 1158 -14.46 11.62 15.57
C TRP A 1158 -13.92 11.43 14.17
N GLY A 1159 -14.62 12.04 13.21
CA GLY A 1159 -14.15 12.19 11.86
C GLY A 1159 -13.19 13.38 11.72
N GLY A 1160 -12.31 13.32 10.72
CA GLY A 1160 -11.54 14.46 10.21
C GLY A 1160 -10.03 14.30 10.36
N TYR A 1161 -9.28 15.26 9.79
CA TYR A 1161 -7.81 15.28 9.81
C TYR A 1161 -7.23 15.31 11.24
N MET A 1162 -7.99 15.76 12.23
CA MET A 1162 -7.61 15.83 13.66
C MET A 1162 -8.28 14.77 14.56
N GLY A 1163 -9.22 13.96 14.04
CA GLY A 1163 -9.94 12.97 14.85
C GLY A 1163 -9.15 11.69 15.05
N THR A 1164 -9.35 10.97 16.16
CA THR A 1164 -8.62 9.72 16.47
C THR A 1164 -8.83 8.63 15.41
N PHE A 1165 -10.00 8.57 14.76
CA PHE A 1165 -10.33 7.53 13.77
C PHE A 1165 -10.02 7.92 12.31
N GLY A 1166 -10.02 9.22 11.98
CA GLY A 1166 -9.41 9.73 10.75
C GLY A 1166 -10.21 9.61 9.45
N ASP A 1167 -11.52 9.34 9.47
CA ASP A 1167 -12.33 9.01 8.28
C ASP A 1167 -13.31 10.11 7.82
N SER A 1168 -13.27 11.31 8.42
CA SER A 1168 -14.22 12.44 8.18
C SER A 1168 -15.71 12.08 8.37
N ILE A 1169 -15.99 10.92 8.96
CA ILE A 1169 -17.34 10.41 9.21
C ILE A 1169 -17.73 10.65 10.67
N PHE A 1170 -18.92 11.18 10.89
CA PHE A 1170 -19.50 11.36 12.21
C PHE A 1170 -20.74 10.48 12.35
N SER A 1171 -20.65 9.44 13.20
CA SER A 1171 -21.68 8.42 13.36
C SER A 1171 -22.84 8.87 14.23
#